data_AF-A0AAV0PX09-F1
#
_entry.id   AF-A0AAV0PX09-F1
#
_cell.length_a   1.000
_cell.length_b   1.000
_cell.length_c   1.000
_cell.angle_alpha   90.00
_cell.angle_beta   90.00
_cell.angle_gamma   90.00
#
_symmetry.space_group_name_H-M   'P 1'
#
loop_
_entity.id
_entity.type
_entity.pdbx_description
1 polymer ?
#
loop_
_entity_poly.entity_id
_entity_poly.type
_entity_poly.pdbx_seq_one_letter_code
_entity_poly.pdbx_strand_id
1 'polypeptide(L)'
;MPGLPLAESGCGPDDFPAKLTLQVVLCTIIAAFGGFMFGYDVGISGGVTAMDSFLKPFFPHVYIKKHTARSNNYCKYNDHYLQLFTSSLYLAAIVASFVASLVCKRLGRRPAMQIASVFFFTGAAINAAALNLPMLIIGRLLLGAGVGFGNQTVPLFISEIAPAKYRGGLNICFQLLITLGILSANIVNFITSKVHPYGWRISLGGAAVPAVVLLIGSFMIVETPTSLLERGETDKARSTLKKIRGVDNVGKEYAEIREAVELASQVQHPFRSLRKRYYRPQLICGTIIQVFQQLTGISVITFYSPALFQTMGFGEHASLFSAVVINTIKPVCTIVAILVVDRFGRRALLIEASVQLFIAECAIGAILATHLDATSIMERDYAVAVICLICVFLSGFAWSWGPLGWLIPSEIYPLETRTAGFFMAVSMNMLVTFMVAQTFLTMLCHMRAGAFFFFAGCLFVMGTFAVVLLPETKGVPIDEMIGRVWKKHWFWKRPHAAEPATLLAFPTFACRSSRKTMSTTGGCLYKDPNAPVEARVKDLLSRMTLEEKLAQMIQLDRVVADSYFLRDLAVGSVLSTGGSAPFENALASDWADMVDGFQKLALESRLGISILYGADAVHGNNCVYGATVFPHNVGLGATRDADLVKRIGVATALEVRASGIQYTFAPCVAVSRDPRWGRCYESYSEDTNIVRKMTSIVAGLQGQPPEGHPHGYPFIAGRNNIVACAKHFVGDGGTHRGLNEGNTMLSYEDLERIHMAPYLDCIAQGVGTIMASYSSWNGSKLHTDRFLLTEVLKDKLGFKGFVISDWEALNRLSEPLGSNYRRCVASAVNAGIDMVMVGRKYNQFVEDIISLAKSGEIPTSRINDAVERILRVKFIAGLFEYPFADRSLLGTVGCKLHRNLAQEAVRKSLVLLKNGKESNKPFLPLDKNAKKILVAGTHADNLGYQCGGWTIAWYGLGGRITIGTTILDAVRKAVGEKTEIVFEEYPSPETLSGHDFSYAIVAVGESPYAEFTGDNAELVIPMGGRDILSLVSDRVPTLAIVVSGRPLVVEPHILEKTDALVAAWLPGTEGDGITDVIFGDHDFKGQLPVTWFKEVKQLPMNHGENNEYDPLFPFGFGLTYE
;
A
#
# COMPACT_ATOMS: atom_id res chain seq x y z
N MET A 1 58.74 0.92 30.02
CA MET A 1 58.71 0.15 31.29
C MET A 1 57.86 0.92 32.29
N PRO A 2 57.16 0.28 33.25
CA PRO A 2 56.68 -1.10 33.36
C PRO A 2 55.14 -1.18 33.25
N GLY A 3 54.60 -2.40 33.19
CA GLY A 3 53.17 -2.66 32.98
C GLY A 3 52.26 -2.17 34.12
N LEU A 4 51.02 -1.85 33.76
CA LEU A 4 49.89 -1.87 34.68
C LEU A 4 48.85 -2.87 34.15
N PRO A 5 48.16 -3.57 35.05
CA PRO A 5 47.64 -4.91 34.80
C PRO A 5 46.30 -4.87 34.06
N LEU A 6 46.11 -5.83 33.15
CA LEU A 6 44.77 -6.33 32.84
C LEU A 6 44.18 -6.84 34.16
N ALA A 7 43.32 -6.02 34.79
CA ALA A 7 42.50 -6.47 35.89
C ALA A 7 41.50 -7.50 35.35
N GLU A 8 41.88 -8.77 35.41
CA GLU A 8 40.93 -9.86 35.60
C GLU A 8 40.24 -9.65 36.96
N SER A 9 39.21 -8.80 37.01
CA SER A 9 38.23 -8.83 38.11
C SER A 9 37.02 -9.60 37.61
N GLY A 10 37.03 -10.91 37.81
CA GLY A 10 35.84 -11.72 37.69
C GLY A 10 34.83 -11.31 38.76
N CYS A 11 33.81 -10.54 38.39
CA CYS A 11 32.68 -10.28 39.30
C CYS A 11 31.65 -11.41 39.16
N GLY A 12 31.60 -12.28 40.18
CA GLY A 12 30.52 -13.25 40.36
C GLY A 12 29.26 -12.60 40.95
N PRO A 13 28.15 -13.35 41.07
CA PRO A 13 26.89 -12.87 41.65
C PRO A 13 26.96 -12.43 43.13
N ASP A 14 28.13 -12.52 43.79
CA ASP A 14 28.37 -12.16 45.18
C ASP A 14 28.89 -10.72 45.38
N ASP A 15 29.11 -9.94 44.32
CA ASP A 15 29.72 -8.59 44.40
C ASP A 15 28.78 -7.44 44.84
N PHE A 16 27.46 -7.65 44.79
CA PHE A 16 26.46 -6.64 45.20
C PHE A 16 25.53 -7.20 46.28
N PRO A 17 25.68 -6.80 47.55
CA PRO A 17 24.78 -7.27 48.61
C PRO A 17 23.36 -6.72 48.38
N ALA A 18 22.42 -7.59 48.00
CA ALA A 18 21.04 -7.21 47.74
C ALA A 18 20.05 -8.18 48.40
N LYS A 19 19.09 -7.65 49.17
CA LYS A 19 17.96 -8.40 49.73
C LYS A 19 16.71 -8.19 48.88
N LEU A 20 15.84 -9.19 48.82
CA LEU A 20 14.49 -9.00 48.28
C LEU A 20 13.64 -8.28 49.33
N THR A 21 13.44 -6.97 49.16
CA THR A 21 12.68 -6.15 50.11
C THR A 21 11.18 -6.22 49.85
N LEU A 22 10.37 -6.01 50.90
CA LEU A 22 8.90 -5.90 50.77
C LEU A 22 8.50 -4.78 49.81
N GLN A 23 9.27 -3.69 49.78
CA GLN A 23 9.06 -2.57 48.85
C GLN A 23 9.17 -3.02 47.39
N VAL A 24 10.17 -3.84 47.03
CA VAL A 24 10.33 -4.35 45.65
C VAL A 24 9.18 -5.27 45.27
N VAL A 25 8.77 -6.17 46.16
CA VAL A 25 7.62 -7.07 45.91
C VAL A 25 6.34 -6.27 45.69
N LEU A 26 6.07 -5.27 46.55
CA LEU A 26 4.90 -4.40 46.42
C LEU A 26 4.92 -3.57 45.13
N CYS A 27 6.07 -2.99 44.77
CA CYS A 27 6.21 -2.24 43.53
C CYS A 27 6.00 -3.12 42.30
N THR A 28 6.52 -4.35 42.31
CA THR A 28 6.36 -5.32 41.22
C THR A 28 4.90 -5.74 41.05
N ILE A 29 4.20 -6.11 42.14
CA ILE A 29 2.80 -6.55 42.07
C ILE A 29 1.92 -5.41 41.55
N ILE A 30 2.06 -4.20 42.09
CA ILE A 30 1.25 -3.06 41.66
C ILE A 30 1.55 -2.69 40.21
N ALA A 31 2.83 -2.59 39.81
CA ALA A 31 3.18 -2.25 38.43
C ALA A 31 2.68 -3.32 37.45
N ALA A 32 2.71 -4.60 37.84
CA ALA A 32 2.23 -5.71 37.03
C ALA A 32 0.72 -5.65 36.70
N PHE A 33 -0.09 -4.81 37.38
CA PHE A 33 -1.47 -4.55 36.95
C PHE A 33 -1.56 -3.91 35.56
N GLY A 34 -0.51 -3.27 35.06
CA GLY A 34 -0.46 -2.87 33.65
C GLY A 34 -0.56 -4.08 32.71
N GLY A 35 -0.02 -5.24 33.11
CA GLY A 35 -0.18 -6.50 32.42
C GLY A 35 -1.60 -7.04 32.56
N PHE A 36 -2.22 -6.91 33.75
CA PHE A 36 -3.62 -7.29 33.95
C PHE A 36 -4.56 -6.53 33.03
N MET A 37 -4.36 -5.21 32.88
CA MET A 37 -5.14 -4.38 31.95
C MET A 37 -5.05 -4.94 30.53
N PHE A 38 -3.83 -5.21 30.04
CA PHE A 38 -3.63 -5.80 28.72
C PHE A 38 -4.31 -7.17 28.58
N GLY A 39 -4.10 -8.07 29.53
CA GLY A 39 -4.71 -9.40 29.52
C GLY A 39 -6.23 -9.39 29.60
N TYR A 40 -6.81 -8.51 30.41
CA TYR A 40 -8.26 -8.38 30.54
C TYR A 40 -8.91 -7.98 29.22
N ASP A 41 -8.36 -6.97 28.54
CA ASP A 41 -8.88 -6.54 27.23
C ASP A 41 -8.83 -7.66 26.17
N VAL A 42 -7.69 -8.33 26.10
CA VAL A 42 -7.43 -9.47 25.21
C VAL A 42 -8.47 -10.57 25.43
N GLY A 43 -8.79 -10.91 26.69
CA GLY A 43 -9.79 -11.92 27.02
C GLY A 43 -11.24 -11.46 26.84
N ILE A 44 -11.54 -10.17 27.05
CA ILE A 44 -12.91 -9.67 26.94
C ILE A 44 -13.38 -9.66 25.49
N SER A 45 -12.53 -9.17 24.59
CA SER A 45 -12.85 -8.97 23.16
C SER A 45 -13.41 -10.25 22.54
N GLY A 46 -12.73 -11.38 22.73
CA GLY A 46 -13.16 -12.66 22.15
C GLY A 46 -14.48 -13.21 22.67
N GLY A 47 -14.78 -13.01 23.96
CA GLY A 47 -16.07 -13.46 24.52
C GLY A 47 -17.22 -12.55 24.13
N VAL A 48 -17.01 -11.23 24.08
CA VAL A 48 -18.04 -10.27 23.66
C VAL A 48 -18.41 -10.46 22.18
N THR A 49 -17.44 -10.75 21.31
CA THR A 49 -17.70 -11.07 19.89
C THR A 49 -18.48 -12.37 19.69
N ALA A 50 -18.59 -13.21 20.71
CA ALA A 50 -19.38 -14.44 20.66
C ALA A 50 -20.82 -14.26 21.17
N MET A 51 -21.14 -13.12 21.82
CA MET A 51 -22.45 -12.82 22.39
C MET A 51 -23.42 -12.23 21.36
N ASP A 52 -24.61 -12.82 21.26
CA ASP A 52 -25.65 -12.32 20.33
C ASP A 52 -26.11 -10.89 20.63
N SER A 53 -26.19 -10.53 21.91
CA SER A 53 -26.60 -9.17 22.34
C SER A 53 -25.63 -8.06 21.92
N PHE A 54 -24.37 -8.41 21.59
CA PHE A 54 -23.37 -7.50 21.05
C PHE A 54 -23.37 -7.50 19.52
N LEU A 55 -23.48 -8.68 18.89
CA LEU A 55 -23.47 -8.78 17.43
C LEU A 55 -24.70 -8.12 16.78
N LYS A 56 -25.89 -8.24 17.39
CA LYS A 56 -27.13 -7.64 16.84
C LYS A 56 -27.01 -6.13 16.55
N PRO A 57 -26.60 -5.27 17.51
CA PRO A 57 -26.52 -3.83 17.28
C PRO A 57 -25.29 -3.37 16.48
N PHE A 58 -24.15 -4.06 16.58
CA PHE A 58 -22.89 -3.58 15.99
C PHE A 58 -22.40 -4.35 14.76
N PHE A 59 -22.79 -5.61 14.60
CA PHE A 59 -22.32 -6.51 13.54
C PHE A 59 -23.47 -7.42 13.02
N PRO A 60 -24.56 -6.84 12.48
CA PRO A 60 -25.76 -7.61 12.10
C PRO A 60 -25.49 -8.67 11.02
N HIS A 61 -24.54 -8.42 10.11
CA HIS A 61 -24.14 -9.40 9.09
C HIS A 61 -23.52 -10.67 9.70
N VAL A 62 -22.68 -10.51 10.74
CA VAL A 62 -22.08 -11.64 11.46
C VAL A 62 -23.15 -12.40 12.23
N TYR A 63 -24.08 -11.69 12.87
CA TYR A 63 -25.21 -12.30 13.56
C TYR A 63 -26.07 -13.17 12.63
N ILE A 64 -26.43 -12.67 11.44
CA ILE A 64 -27.22 -13.42 10.45
C ILE A 64 -26.45 -14.66 9.98
N LYS A 65 -25.15 -14.52 9.65
CA LYS A 65 -24.29 -15.65 9.21
C LYS A 65 -24.16 -16.73 10.29
N LYS A 66 -24.03 -16.32 11.57
CA LYS A 66 -23.95 -17.22 12.74
C LYS A 66 -25.21 -18.10 12.87
N HIS A 67 -26.39 -17.55 12.63
CA HIS A 67 -27.68 -18.24 12.80
C HIS A 67 -28.23 -18.92 11.54
N THR A 68 -27.56 -18.79 10.39
CA THR A 68 -28.00 -19.44 9.13
C THR A 68 -27.51 -20.89 9.06
N ALA A 69 -28.43 -21.85 8.96
CA ALA A 69 -28.17 -23.30 9.07
C ALA A 69 -27.27 -23.92 7.98
N ARG A 70 -26.91 -23.19 6.91
CA ARG A 70 -26.05 -23.68 5.80
C ARG A 70 -24.73 -22.90 5.64
N SER A 71 -24.33 -22.08 6.62
CA SER A 71 -23.10 -21.28 6.51
C SER A 71 -21.84 -22.11 6.80
N ASN A 72 -20.77 -21.86 6.03
CA ASN A 72 -19.48 -22.53 6.23
C ASN A 72 -18.93 -22.23 7.63
N ASN A 73 -18.70 -23.27 8.43
CA ASN A 73 -18.21 -23.22 9.81
C ASN A 73 -16.96 -22.35 9.99
N TYR A 74 -16.06 -22.35 9.00
CA TYR A 74 -14.83 -21.56 9.02
C TYR A 74 -15.03 -20.06 8.69
N CYS A 75 -16.14 -19.69 8.03
CA CYS A 75 -16.39 -18.34 7.52
C CYS A 75 -17.47 -17.58 8.31
N LYS A 76 -18.09 -18.18 9.34
CA LYS A 76 -19.19 -17.59 10.13
C LYS A 76 -18.87 -16.21 10.69
N TYR A 77 -17.63 -16.01 11.11
CA TYR A 77 -17.15 -14.78 11.74
C TYR A 77 -16.34 -13.88 10.80
N ASN A 78 -16.20 -14.22 9.51
CA ASN A 78 -15.39 -13.44 8.58
C ASN A 78 -16.10 -12.12 8.22
N ASP A 79 -15.66 -11.04 8.86
CA ASP A 79 -16.17 -9.67 8.71
C ASP A 79 -15.08 -8.65 9.04
N HIS A 80 -14.90 -7.67 8.15
CA HIS A 80 -13.83 -6.67 8.27
C HIS A 80 -14.05 -5.69 9.43
N TYR A 81 -15.29 -5.39 9.80
CA TYR A 81 -15.58 -4.49 10.92
C TYR A 81 -15.34 -5.20 12.26
N LEU A 82 -15.67 -6.50 12.35
CA LEU A 82 -15.37 -7.32 13.52
C LEU A 82 -13.85 -7.46 13.72
N GLN A 83 -13.11 -7.69 12.62
CA GLN A 83 -11.65 -7.69 12.62
C GLN A 83 -11.08 -6.32 13.07
N LEU A 84 -11.67 -5.21 12.62
CA LEU A 84 -11.29 -3.85 13.01
C LEU A 84 -11.55 -3.57 14.50
N PHE A 85 -12.66 -4.04 15.05
CA PHE A 85 -12.95 -3.93 16.49
C PHE A 85 -11.88 -4.62 17.34
N THR A 86 -11.51 -5.84 16.98
CA THR A 86 -10.49 -6.60 17.70
C THR A 86 -9.10 -5.97 17.56
N SER A 87 -8.74 -5.51 16.36
CA SER A 87 -7.37 -5.11 16.02
C SER A 87 -7.02 -3.64 16.26
N SER A 88 -7.99 -2.71 16.21
CA SER A 88 -7.77 -1.26 16.29
C SER A 88 -6.98 -0.82 17.53
N LEU A 89 -7.16 -1.52 18.66
CA LEU A 89 -6.40 -1.31 19.89
C LEU A 89 -4.88 -1.35 19.66
N TYR A 90 -4.39 -2.33 18.90
CA TYR A 90 -2.95 -2.54 18.71
C TYR A 90 -2.33 -1.44 17.87
N LEU A 91 -3.08 -0.87 16.91
CA LEU A 91 -2.62 0.26 16.12
C LEU A 91 -2.39 1.49 17.01
N ALA A 92 -3.33 1.79 17.92
CA ALA A 92 -3.15 2.85 18.90
C ALA A 92 -2.01 2.56 19.89
N ALA A 93 -1.81 1.30 20.28
CA ALA A 93 -0.74 0.90 21.18
C ALA A 93 0.66 1.15 20.57
N ILE A 94 0.84 1.00 19.25
CA ILE A 94 2.12 1.33 18.57
C ILE A 94 2.44 2.81 18.74
N VAL A 95 1.48 3.68 18.38
CA VAL A 95 1.65 5.14 18.46
C VAL A 95 1.89 5.57 19.91
N ALA A 96 1.09 5.03 20.84
CA ALA A 96 1.21 5.34 22.25
C ALA A 96 2.52 4.84 22.86
N SER A 97 3.05 3.70 22.43
CA SER A 97 4.36 3.19 22.89
C SER A 97 5.49 4.14 22.52
N PHE A 98 5.40 4.82 21.37
CA PHE A 98 6.37 5.84 20.96
C PHE A 98 6.32 7.03 21.92
N VAL A 99 5.12 7.56 22.19
CA VAL A 99 4.92 8.66 23.13
C VAL A 99 5.36 8.26 24.55
N ALA A 100 5.02 7.06 25.00
CA ALA A 100 5.43 6.49 26.27
C ALA A 100 6.96 6.42 26.39
N SER A 101 7.68 6.09 25.31
CA SER A 101 9.14 6.10 25.29
C SER A 101 9.72 7.49 25.61
N LEU A 102 9.09 8.56 25.10
CA LEU A 102 9.49 9.94 25.36
C LEU A 102 9.13 10.39 26.78
N VAL A 103 7.95 10.00 27.27
CA VAL A 103 7.47 10.29 28.62
C VAL A 103 8.34 9.61 29.66
N CYS A 104 8.70 8.33 29.48
CA CYS A 104 9.59 7.60 30.38
C CYS A 104 10.95 8.31 30.53
N LYS A 105 11.49 8.86 29.44
CA LYS A 105 12.77 9.60 29.44
C LYS A 105 12.66 10.96 30.15
N ARG A 106 11.55 11.69 29.96
CA ARG A 106 11.39 13.06 30.49
C ARG A 106 10.82 13.10 31.91
N LEU A 107 9.76 12.34 32.17
CA LEU A 107 8.96 12.42 33.40
C LEU A 107 9.22 11.24 34.35
N GLY A 108 9.79 10.13 33.86
CA GLY A 108 10.01 8.91 34.63
C GLY A 108 8.95 7.83 34.38
N ARG A 109 9.12 6.68 35.03
CA ARG A 109 8.35 5.46 34.75
C ARG A 109 7.02 5.48 35.51
N ARG A 110 6.99 6.10 36.71
CA ARG A 110 5.76 6.20 37.51
C ARG A 110 4.68 7.07 36.83
N PRO A 111 4.96 8.29 36.32
CA PRO A 111 3.95 9.08 35.61
C PRO A 111 3.46 8.42 34.32
N ALA A 112 4.33 7.69 33.61
CA ALA A 112 3.92 6.93 32.42
C ALA A 112 2.89 5.84 32.74
N MET A 113 3.04 5.13 33.88
CA MET A 113 2.03 4.17 34.35
C MET A 113 0.70 4.85 34.74
N GLN A 114 0.73 6.06 35.29
CA GLN A 114 -0.49 6.82 35.60
C GLN A 114 -1.25 7.23 34.34
N ILE A 115 -0.53 7.71 33.33
CA ILE A 115 -1.09 8.04 32.01
C ILE A 115 -1.72 6.79 31.37
N ALA A 116 -1.05 5.63 31.48
CA ALA A 116 -1.59 4.35 31.02
C ALA A 116 -2.98 4.06 31.65
N SER A 117 -3.10 4.21 32.97
CA SER A 117 -4.36 3.99 33.68
C SER A 117 -5.46 4.96 33.26
N VAL A 118 -5.16 6.24 33.06
CA VAL A 118 -6.16 7.26 32.67
C VAL A 118 -6.72 6.97 31.28
N PHE A 119 -5.87 6.69 30.30
CA PHE A 119 -6.32 6.35 28.94
C PHE A 119 -7.15 5.07 28.94
N PHE A 120 -6.71 4.04 29.66
CA PHE A 120 -7.43 2.77 29.72
C PHE A 120 -8.78 2.89 30.42
N PHE A 121 -8.86 3.61 31.54
CA PHE A 121 -10.11 3.89 32.23
C PHE A 121 -11.11 4.63 31.33
N THR A 122 -10.63 5.66 30.63
CA THR A 122 -11.47 6.46 29.72
C THR A 122 -11.99 5.61 28.56
N GLY A 123 -11.13 4.77 27.96
CA GLY A 123 -11.53 3.85 26.91
C GLY A 123 -12.55 2.81 27.36
N ALA A 124 -12.39 2.26 28.57
CA ALA A 124 -13.36 1.33 29.17
C ALA A 124 -14.73 2.00 29.40
N ALA A 125 -14.75 3.23 29.91
CA ALA A 125 -15.99 3.99 30.12
C ALA A 125 -16.73 4.27 28.80
N ILE A 126 -16.00 4.67 27.75
CA ILE A 126 -16.57 4.91 26.42
C ILE A 126 -17.12 3.61 25.82
N ASN A 127 -16.39 2.50 25.91
CA ASN A 127 -16.88 1.21 25.41
C ASN A 127 -18.12 0.71 26.16
N ALA A 128 -18.19 0.91 27.48
CA ALA A 128 -19.39 0.59 28.26
C ALA A 128 -20.60 1.42 27.85
N ALA A 129 -20.38 2.70 27.51
CA ALA A 129 -21.42 3.64 27.08
C ALA A 129 -21.74 3.59 25.57
N ALA A 130 -21.05 2.76 24.79
CA ALA A 130 -21.13 2.81 23.33
C ALA A 130 -22.55 2.58 22.78
N LEU A 131 -22.96 3.43 21.82
CA LEU A 131 -24.27 3.34 21.14
C LEU A 131 -24.15 2.97 19.66
N ASN A 132 -22.98 3.22 19.05
CA ASN A 132 -22.70 2.94 17.65
C ASN A 132 -21.26 2.42 17.49
N LEU A 133 -20.95 1.85 16.33
CA LEU A 133 -19.64 1.25 16.05
C LEU A 133 -18.46 2.25 16.16
N PRO A 134 -18.55 3.51 15.68
CA PRO A 134 -17.47 4.49 15.85
C PRO A 134 -17.09 4.73 17.31
N MET A 135 -18.08 4.81 18.21
CA MET A 135 -17.82 4.99 19.65
C MET A 135 -17.08 3.79 20.26
N LEU A 136 -17.39 2.56 19.83
CA LEU A 136 -16.62 1.37 20.19
C LEU A 136 -15.18 1.48 19.70
N ILE A 137 -14.97 1.84 18.42
CA ILE A 137 -13.60 1.95 17.88
C ILE A 137 -12.79 3.03 18.62
N ILE A 138 -13.39 4.19 18.93
CA ILE A 138 -12.72 5.24 19.71
C ILE A 138 -12.34 4.74 21.11
N GLY A 139 -13.25 4.03 21.80
CA GLY A 139 -12.94 3.45 23.10
C GLY A 139 -11.83 2.39 23.02
N ARG A 140 -11.81 1.57 21.97
CA ARG A 140 -10.72 0.61 21.68
C ARG A 140 -9.38 1.31 21.43
N LEU A 141 -9.35 2.43 20.70
CA LEU A 141 -8.12 3.20 20.47
C LEU A 141 -7.57 3.77 21.79
N LEU A 142 -8.44 4.25 22.69
CA LEU A 142 -8.02 4.75 24.01
C LEU A 142 -7.52 3.64 24.94
N LEU A 143 -8.16 2.47 24.94
CA LEU A 143 -7.64 1.27 25.60
C LEU A 143 -6.26 0.91 25.06
N GLY A 144 -6.08 0.99 23.73
CA GLY A 144 -4.80 0.78 23.06
C GLY A 144 -3.72 1.76 23.49
N ALA A 145 -4.06 3.03 23.65
CA ALA A 145 -3.15 3.99 24.22
C ALA A 145 -2.69 3.58 25.63
N GLY A 146 -3.63 3.17 26.49
CA GLY A 146 -3.31 2.65 27.82
C GLY A 146 -2.39 1.43 27.80
N VAL A 147 -2.68 0.45 26.93
CA VAL A 147 -1.85 -0.76 26.73
C VAL A 147 -0.45 -0.39 26.23
N GLY A 148 -0.33 0.54 25.27
CA GLY A 148 0.98 0.99 24.76
C GLY A 148 1.86 1.60 25.84
N PHE A 149 1.30 2.49 26.67
CA PHE A 149 2.04 3.04 27.81
C PHE A 149 2.41 1.97 28.85
N GLY A 150 1.48 1.07 29.17
CA GLY A 150 1.70 -0.01 30.13
C GLY A 150 2.80 -0.99 29.68
N ASN A 151 2.67 -1.53 28.46
CA ASN A 151 3.60 -2.51 27.89
C ASN A 151 4.99 -1.93 27.67
N GLN A 152 5.11 -0.64 27.35
CA GLN A 152 6.40 0.04 27.23
C GLN A 152 7.07 0.27 28.59
N THR A 153 6.31 0.54 29.64
CA THR A 153 6.84 1.07 30.90
C THR A 153 7.05 -0.02 31.96
N VAL A 154 6.10 -0.94 32.12
CA VAL A 154 6.06 -1.85 33.26
C VAL A 154 7.20 -2.87 33.26
N PRO A 155 7.52 -3.57 32.14
CA PRO A 155 8.63 -4.52 32.14
C PRO A 155 9.99 -3.83 32.38
N LEU A 156 10.18 -2.61 31.85
CA LEU A 156 11.39 -1.81 32.11
C LEU A 156 11.47 -1.43 33.59
N PHE A 157 10.37 -0.95 34.16
CA PHE A 157 10.29 -0.56 35.56
C PHE A 157 10.67 -1.72 36.49
N ILE A 158 10.09 -2.90 36.27
CA ILE A 158 10.36 -4.09 37.10
C ILE A 158 11.82 -4.54 36.96
N SER A 159 12.37 -4.57 35.74
CA SER A 159 13.76 -4.96 35.50
C SER A 159 14.78 -4.00 36.13
N GLU A 160 14.46 -2.70 36.23
CA GLU A 160 15.33 -1.68 36.84
C GLU A 160 15.33 -1.73 38.38
N ILE A 161 14.22 -2.13 39.02
CA ILE A 161 14.15 -2.24 40.49
C ILE A 161 14.57 -3.62 41.01
N ALA A 162 14.48 -4.67 40.19
CA ALA A 162 14.73 -6.04 40.60
C ALA A 162 16.22 -6.35 40.82
N PRO A 163 16.60 -7.05 41.91
CA PRO A 163 17.95 -7.61 42.05
C PRO A 163 18.27 -8.62 40.95
N ALA A 164 19.51 -8.63 40.44
CA ALA A 164 19.92 -9.46 39.31
C ALA A 164 19.61 -10.97 39.47
N LYS A 165 19.70 -11.49 40.71
CA LYS A 165 19.43 -12.90 41.04
C LYS A 165 17.96 -13.32 40.88
N TYR A 166 17.02 -12.38 41.06
CA TYR A 166 15.57 -12.64 41.05
C TYR A 166 14.84 -11.89 39.92
N ARG A 167 15.60 -11.26 39.02
CA ARG A 167 15.06 -10.39 37.96
C ARG A 167 14.10 -11.13 37.04
N GLY A 168 14.45 -12.36 36.66
CA GLY A 168 13.62 -13.20 35.80
C GLY A 168 12.25 -13.43 36.42
N GLY A 169 12.21 -14.03 37.61
CA GLY A 169 10.96 -14.31 38.31
C GLY A 169 10.10 -13.06 38.58
N LEU A 170 10.70 -11.94 38.99
CA LEU A 170 9.97 -10.69 39.26
C LEU A 170 9.38 -10.06 37.99
N ASN A 171 10.10 -10.06 36.87
CA ASN A 171 9.59 -9.52 35.61
C ASN A 171 8.44 -10.40 35.07
N ILE A 172 8.52 -11.72 35.22
CA ILE A 172 7.43 -12.65 34.83
C ILE A 172 6.12 -12.37 35.60
N CYS A 173 6.15 -11.70 36.75
CA CYS A 173 4.91 -11.25 37.40
C CYS A 173 4.03 -10.40 36.46
N PHE A 174 4.63 -9.62 35.55
CA PHE A 174 3.88 -8.91 34.50
C PHE A 174 3.06 -9.88 33.63
N GLN A 175 3.68 -10.96 33.16
CA GLN A 175 2.99 -12.00 32.39
C GLN A 175 1.97 -12.76 33.22
N LEU A 176 2.24 -13.03 34.49
CA LEU A 176 1.28 -13.67 35.39
C LEU A 176 -0.01 -12.83 35.46
N LEU A 177 0.13 -11.52 35.65
CA LEU A 177 -1.02 -10.62 35.70
C LEU A 177 -1.72 -10.51 34.34
N ILE A 178 -1.02 -10.59 33.19
CA ILE A 178 -1.65 -10.76 31.88
C ILE A 178 -2.54 -12.02 31.86
N THR A 179 -2.02 -13.16 32.29
CA THR A 179 -2.79 -14.42 32.26
C THR A 179 -3.97 -14.42 33.24
N LEU A 180 -3.83 -13.79 34.41
CA LEU A 180 -4.92 -13.59 35.36
C LEU A 180 -5.98 -12.62 34.82
N GLY A 181 -5.57 -11.58 34.09
CA GLY A 181 -6.46 -10.68 33.39
C GLY A 181 -7.29 -11.42 32.33
N ILE A 182 -6.66 -12.25 31.50
CA ILE A 182 -7.35 -13.07 30.49
C ILE A 182 -8.36 -14.01 31.14
N LEU A 183 -7.98 -14.70 32.21
CA LEU A 183 -8.88 -15.61 32.93
C LEU A 183 -10.07 -14.84 33.54
N SER A 184 -9.80 -13.72 34.21
CA SER A 184 -10.83 -12.88 34.83
C SER A 184 -11.83 -12.37 33.79
N ALA A 185 -11.34 -11.94 32.62
CA ALA A 185 -12.16 -11.50 31.51
C ALA A 185 -13.08 -12.61 30.98
N ASN A 186 -12.56 -13.82 30.80
CA ASN A 186 -13.36 -14.97 30.34
C ASN A 186 -14.42 -15.38 31.38
N ILE A 187 -14.10 -15.32 32.68
CA ILE A 187 -15.08 -15.55 33.76
C ILE A 187 -16.17 -14.48 33.72
N VAL A 188 -15.79 -13.20 33.60
CA VAL A 188 -16.75 -12.09 33.48
C VAL A 188 -17.65 -12.31 32.27
N ASN A 189 -17.11 -12.60 31.09
CA ASN A 189 -17.88 -12.90 29.89
C ASN A 189 -18.84 -14.07 30.07
N PHE A 190 -18.40 -15.16 30.72
CA PHE A 190 -19.26 -16.30 31.00
C PHE A 190 -20.44 -15.91 31.91
N ILE A 191 -20.19 -15.12 32.96
CA ILE A 191 -21.24 -14.66 33.89
C ILE A 191 -22.18 -13.66 33.21
N THR A 192 -21.64 -12.65 32.52
CA THR A 192 -22.41 -11.55 31.91
C THR A 192 -23.16 -11.98 30.66
N SER A 193 -22.76 -13.07 29.99
CA SER A 193 -23.53 -13.64 28.86
C SER A 193 -24.99 -13.96 29.22
N LYS A 194 -25.28 -14.23 30.51
CA LYS A 194 -26.64 -14.49 31.00
C LYS A 194 -27.48 -13.22 31.20
N VAL A 195 -26.87 -12.04 31.13
CA VAL A 195 -27.52 -10.76 31.38
C VAL A 195 -27.87 -10.10 30.03
N HIS A 196 -29.11 -10.23 29.60
CA HIS A 196 -29.59 -9.61 28.35
C HIS A 196 -30.42 -8.34 28.61
N PRO A 197 -30.30 -7.28 27.79
CA PRO A 197 -29.38 -7.10 26.66
C PRO A 197 -28.00 -6.50 27.02
N TYR A 198 -27.76 -6.17 28.29
CA TYR A 198 -26.65 -5.30 28.71
C TYR A 198 -25.34 -6.00 29.12
N GLY A 199 -25.27 -7.33 29.07
CA GLY A 199 -24.12 -8.11 29.56
C GLY A 199 -22.78 -7.71 28.94
N TRP A 200 -22.75 -7.44 27.64
CA TRP A 200 -21.53 -7.00 26.95
C TRP A 200 -21.01 -5.64 27.43
N ARG A 201 -21.90 -4.74 27.90
CA ARG A 201 -21.50 -3.43 28.46
C ARG A 201 -20.78 -3.61 29.80
N ILE A 202 -21.26 -4.53 30.62
CA ILE A 202 -20.64 -4.88 31.91
C ILE A 202 -19.27 -5.52 31.65
N SER A 203 -19.17 -6.41 30.67
CA SER A 203 -17.90 -7.01 30.25
C SER A 203 -16.86 -5.99 29.79
N LEU A 204 -17.23 -5.08 28.88
CA LEU A 204 -16.32 -4.04 28.40
C LEU A 204 -15.99 -2.99 29.47
N GLY A 205 -16.97 -2.60 30.30
CA GLY A 205 -16.78 -1.63 31.37
C GLY A 205 -15.95 -2.15 32.54
N GLY A 206 -15.95 -3.46 32.79
CA GLY A 206 -15.14 -4.10 33.83
C GLY A 206 -13.63 -3.88 33.68
N ALA A 207 -13.18 -3.51 32.46
CA ALA A 207 -11.79 -3.12 32.19
C ALA A 207 -11.34 -1.89 32.99
N ALA A 208 -12.27 -1.07 33.50
CA ALA A 208 -11.95 0.08 34.35
C ALA A 208 -11.34 -0.33 35.70
N VAL A 209 -11.70 -1.48 36.26
CA VAL A 209 -11.27 -1.94 37.60
C VAL A 209 -9.74 -2.05 37.72
N PRO A 210 -9.04 -2.82 36.86
CA PRO A 210 -7.58 -2.90 36.97
C PRO A 210 -6.87 -1.58 36.68
N ALA A 211 -7.45 -0.70 35.85
CA ALA A 211 -6.89 0.63 35.63
C ALA A 211 -6.94 1.51 36.88
N VAL A 212 -8.03 1.46 37.65
CA VAL A 212 -8.16 2.16 38.94
C VAL A 212 -7.17 1.60 39.96
N VAL A 213 -7.01 0.27 40.04
CA VAL A 213 -6.03 -0.37 40.93
C VAL A 213 -4.61 0.10 40.62
N LEU A 214 -4.21 0.12 39.34
CA LEU A 214 -2.90 0.62 38.95
C LEU A 214 -2.77 2.13 39.22
N LEU A 215 -3.81 2.93 38.95
CA LEU A 215 -3.77 4.38 39.17
C LEU A 215 -3.55 4.73 40.64
N ILE A 216 -4.36 4.16 41.54
CA ILE A 216 -4.26 4.39 42.98
C ILE A 216 -2.96 3.78 43.52
N GLY A 217 -2.64 2.55 43.13
CA GLY A 217 -1.43 1.86 43.57
C GLY A 217 -0.15 2.54 43.10
N SER A 218 -0.15 3.20 41.94
CA SER A 218 1.02 3.93 41.42
C SER A 218 1.51 5.02 42.37
N PHE A 219 0.66 5.53 43.28
CA PHE A 219 1.08 6.50 44.29
C PHE A 219 1.98 5.91 45.38
N MET A 220 1.91 4.60 45.60
CA MET A 220 2.70 3.85 46.58
C MET A 220 4.02 3.32 45.99
N ILE A 221 4.17 3.35 44.66
CA ILE A 221 5.36 2.87 43.95
C ILE A 221 6.47 3.94 43.99
N VAL A 222 7.72 3.50 44.18
CA VAL A 222 8.91 4.35 44.07
C VAL A 222 9.39 4.42 42.62
N GLU A 223 10.00 5.54 42.24
CA GLU A 223 10.61 5.68 40.91
C GLU A 223 11.93 4.89 40.80
N THR A 224 12.39 4.56 39.60
CA THR A 224 13.62 3.76 39.45
C THR A 224 14.88 4.62 39.70
N PRO A 225 15.95 4.06 40.31
CA PRO A 225 17.20 4.80 40.50
C PRO A 225 17.81 5.32 39.19
N THR A 226 17.72 4.54 38.11
CA THR A 226 18.14 4.95 36.76
C THR A 226 17.38 6.16 36.25
N SER A 227 16.05 6.14 36.35
CA SER A 227 15.16 7.24 35.96
C SER A 227 15.38 8.54 36.75
N LEU A 228 15.75 8.41 38.03
CA LEU A 228 16.10 9.54 38.88
C LEU A 228 17.46 10.15 38.48
N LEU A 229 18.45 9.31 38.17
CA LEU A 229 19.77 9.76 37.70
C LEU A 229 19.70 10.43 36.32
N GLU A 230 18.92 9.88 35.38
CA GLU A 230 18.69 10.50 34.06
C GLU A 230 18.11 11.92 34.15
N ARG A 231 17.39 12.23 35.24
CA ARG A 231 16.78 13.54 35.51
C ARG A 231 17.62 14.43 36.43
N GLY A 232 18.83 14.00 36.80
CA GLY A 232 19.72 14.76 37.67
C GLY A 232 19.37 14.73 39.17
N GLU A 233 18.45 13.87 39.60
CA GLU A 233 18.05 13.74 41.01
C GLU A 233 18.96 12.76 41.79
N THR A 234 20.24 13.11 41.92
CA THR A 234 21.29 12.22 42.45
C THR A 234 21.03 11.71 43.87
N ASP A 235 20.58 12.58 44.78
CA ASP A 235 20.37 12.25 46.19
C ASP A 235 19.16 11.32 46.38
N LYS A 236 18.07 11.61 45.66
CA LYS A 236 16.86 10.75 45.65
C LYS A 236 17.15 9.40 45.02
N ALA A 237 17.98 9.33 43.97
CA ALA A 237 18.38 8.07 43.36
C ALA A 237 19.14 7.17 44.35
N ARG A 238 20.09 7.74 45.11
CA ARG A 238 20.87 7.00 46.12
C ARG A 238 20.00 6.52 47.27
N SER A 239 19.12 7.38 47.78
CA SER A 239 18.15 7.01 48.82
C SER A 239 17.20 5.91 48.36
N THR A 240 16.73 5.99 47.11
CA THR A 240 15.82 4.99 46.54
C THR A 240 16.51 3.64 46.35
N LEU A 241 17.78 3.64 45.89
CA LEU A 241 18.57 2.43 45.75
C LEU A 241 18.78 1.70 47.09
N LYS A 242 19.11 2.43 48.16
CA LYS A 242 19.17 1.88 49.53
C LYS A 242 17.84 1.25 49.96
N LYS A 243 16.73 1.96 49.69
CA LYS A 243 15.38 1.51 50.05
C LYS A 243 14.98 0.22 49.34
N ILE A 244 15.29 0.07 48.05
CA ILE A 244 14.93 -1.13 47.28
C ILE A 244 15.86 -2.32 47.55
N ARG A 245 17.15 -2.08 47.87
CA ARG A 245 18.14 -3.14 48.17
C ARG A 245 18.15 -3.59 49.63
N GLY A 246 17.65 -2.75 50.54
CA GLY A 246 17.55 -3.06 51.97
C GLY A 246 18.91 -3.12 52.70
N VAL A 247 19.93 -2.45 52.14
CA VAL A 247 21.28 -2.35 52.69
C VAL A 247 21.82 -0.94 52.51
N ASP A 248 22.74 -0.51 53.38
CA ASP A 248 23.40 0.79 53.27
C ASP A 248 24.61 0.80 52.32
N ASN A 249 25.23 -0.37 52.10
CA ASN A 249 26.40 -0.54 51.26
C ASN A 249 26.03 -0.67 49.77
N VAL A 250 25.48 0.41 49.20
CA VAL A 250 25.11 0.50 47.76
C VAL A 250 26.09 1.36 46.95
N GLY A 251 27.23 1.76 47.53
CA GLY A 251 28.14 2.74 46.92
C GLY A 251 28.71 2.29 45.57
N LYS A 252 29.09 1.01 45.46
CA LYS A 252 29.63 0.40 44.23
C LYS A 252 28.56 0.31 43.13
N GLU A 253 27.39 -0.26 43.44
CA GLU A 253 26.24 -0.35 42.52
C GLU A 253 25.77 1.04 42.07
N TYR A 254 25.72 2.02 42.98
CA TYR A 254 25.35 3.39 42.63
C TYR A 254 26.36 4.06 41.69
N ALA A 255 27.66 3.84 41.91
CA ALA A 255 28.71 4.39 41.06
C ALA A 255 28.64 3.82 39.63
N GLU A 256 28.43 2.52 39.50
CA GLU A 256 28.27 1.85 38.19
C GLU A 256 27.02 2.32 37.45
N ILE A 257 25.86 2.43 38.12
CA ILE A 257 24.64 2.96 37.49
C ILE A 257 24.85 4.43 37.06
N ARG A 258 25.54 5.24 37.88
CA ARG A 258 25.84 6.64 37.55
C ARG A 258 26.76 6.75 36.33
N GLU A 259 27.82 5.94 36.28
CA GLU A 259 28.73 5.90 35.13
C GLU A 259 28.00 5.48 33.85
N ALA A 260 27.14 4.45 33.93
CA ALA A 260 26.31 4.02 32.81
C ALA A 260 25.34 5.13 32.35
N VAL A 261 24.72 5.88 33.27
CA VAL A 261 23.84 7.01 32.94
C VAL A 261 24.61 8.17 32.31
N GLU A 262 25.83 8.46 32.80
CA GLU A 262 26.69 9.52 32.25
C GLU A 262 27.12 9.18 30.82
N LEU A 263 27.55 7.94 30.56
CA LEU A 263 27.84 7.43 29.22
C LEU A 263 26.59 7.46 28.31
N ALA A 264 25.42 7.11 28.83
CA ALA A 264 24.16 7.17 28.11
C ALA A 264 23.74 8.60 27.74
N SER A 265 24.01 9.58 28.61
CA SER A 265 23.69 10.99 28.38
C SER A 265 24.46 11.60 27.19
N GLN A 266 25.63 11.05 26.86
CA GLN A 266 26.45 11.47 25.72
C GLN A 266 25.87 11.04 24.36
N VAL A 267 24.90 10.12 24.34
CA VAL A 267 24.25 9.66 23.11
C VAL A 267 23.07 10.57 22.73
N GLN A 268 23.35 11.55 21.86
CA GLN A 268 22.38 12.56 21.39
C GLN A 268 21.16 11.98 20.65
N HIS A 269 21.33 10.87 19.91
CA HIS A 269 20.28 10.27 19.08
C HIS A 269 20.15 8.75 19.27
N PRO A 270 19.37 8.28 20.26
CA PRO A 270 19.20 6.85 20.56
C PRO A 270 18.63 6.02 19.39
N PHE A 271 17.59 6.51 18.71
CA PHE A 271 16.98 5.82 17.56
C PHE A 271 17.93 5.66 16.37
N ARG A 272 18.75 6.68 16.07
CA ARG A 272 19.79 6.61 15.04
C ARG A 272 20.93 5.67 15.45
N SER A 273 21.23 5.64 16.75
CA SER A 273 22.29 4.79 17.31
C SER A 273 21.94 3.31 17.23
N LEU A 274 20.66 2.92 17.38
CA LEU A 274 20.21 1.53 17.18
C LEU A 274 20.54 0.96 15.78
N ARG A 275 20.68 1.81 14.75
CA ARG A 275 21.06 1.37 13.38
C ARG A 275 22.56 1.07 13.25
N LYS A 276 23.40 1.52 14.20
CA LYS A 276 24.84 1.29 14.20
C LYS A 276 25.12 -0.21 14.37
N ARG A 277 26.16 -0.69 13.69
CA ARG A 277 26.58 -2.10 13.69
C ARG A 277 26.74 -2.68 15.10
N TYR A 278 27.13 -1.85 16.06
CA TYR A 278 27.31 -2.21 17.46
C TYR A 278 26.03 -2.68 18.18
N TYR A 279 24.86 -2.06 17.90
CA TYR A 279 23.60 -2.36 18.59
C TYR A 279 22.67 -3.32 17.80
N ARG A 280 23.11 -3.79 16.62
CA ARG A 280 22.31 -4.66 15.74
C ARG A 280 21.91 -5.99 16.39
N PRO A 281 22.79 -6.73 17.10
CA PRO A 281 22.40 -8.01 17.70
C PRO A 281 21.24 -7.86 18.70
N GLN A 282 21.29 -6.84 19.55
CA GLN A 282 20.27 -6.53 20.55
C GLN A 282 18.96 -6.11 19.87
N LEU A 283 19.04 -5.24 18.87
CA LEU A 283 17.88 -4.78 18.10
C LEU A 283 17.20 -5.95 17.38
N ILE A 284 17.97 -6.81 16.70
CA ILE A 284 17.46 -7.96 15.96
C ILE A 284 16.84 -8.97 16.92
N CYS A 285 17.56 -9.42 17.95
CA CYS A 285 17.04 -10.41 18.88
C CYS A 285 15.85 -9.89 19.69
N GLY A 286 15.90 -8.64 20.17
CA GLY A 286 14.81 -8.04 20.95
C GLY A 286 13.55 -7.84 20.14
N THR A 287 13.69 -7.52 18.85
CA THR A 287 12.55 -7.32 17.95
C THR A 287 11.98 -8.65 17.46
N ILE A 288 12.83 -9.58 17.01
CA ILE A 288 12.40 -10.87 16.44
C ILE A 288 11.71 -11.73 17.50
N ILE A 289 12.18 -11.73 18.74
CA ILE A 289 11.51 -12.46 19.83
C ILE A 289 10.05 -12.03 19.97
N GLN A 290 9.77 -10.73 19.82
CA GLN A 290 8.42 -10.20 19.94
C GLN A 290 7.54 -10.51 18.73
N VAL A 291 8.12 -10.56 17.54
CA VAL A 291 7.44 -11.06 16.33
C VAL A 291 7.08 -12.54 16.52
N PHE A 292 8.05 -13.34 16.94
CA PHE A 292 7.91 -14.77 17.16
C PHE A 292 6.90 -15.12 18.24
N GLN A 293 6.86 -14.38 19.36
CA GLN A 293 5.84 -14.55 20.37
C GLN A 293 4.42 -14.56 19.77
N GLN A 294 4.13 -13.68 18.80
CA GLN A 294 2.81 -13.59 18.16
C GLN A 294 2.62 -14.65 17.06
N LEU A 295 3.67 -14.98 16.32
CA LEU A 295 3.65 -16.04 15.29
C LEU A 295 3.64 -17.48 15.87
N THR A 296 3.59 -17.64 17.19
CA THR A 296 3.24 -18.92 17.80
C THR A 296 1.81 -19.38 17.48
N GLY A 297 0.93 -18.45 17.08
CA GLY A 297 -0.51 -18.70 16.96
C GLY A 297 -1.29 -18.35 18.24
N ILE A 298 -0.64 -17.88 19.32
CA ILE A 298 -1.33 -17.58 20.59
C ILE A 298 -2.45 -16.54 20.46
N SER A 299 -2.27 -15.54 19.59
CA SER A 299 -3.25 -14.48 19.36
C SER A 299 -4.54 -15.04 18.78
N VAL A 300 -4.46 -16.07 17.94
CA VAL A 300 -5.61 -16.78 17.37
C VAL A 300 -6.46 -17.41 18.47
N ILE A 301 -5.82 -18.22 19.31
CA ILE A 301 -6.51 -18.94 20.38
C ILE A 301 -7.07 -17.92 21.39
N THR A 302 -6.34 -16.86 21.69
CA THR A 302 -6.76 -15.93 22.75
C THR A 302 -7.86 -14.97 22.31
N PHE A 303 -7.87 -14.50 21.07
CA PHE A 303 -8.92 -13.60 20.57
C PHE A 303 -10.17 -14.33 20.12
N TYR A 304 -10.02 -15.55 19.61
CA TYR A 304 -11.10 -16.21 18.91
C TYR A 304 -11.48 -17.58 19.50
N SER A 305 -10.96 -18.00 20.66
CA SER A 305 -11.33 -19.30 21.25
C SER A 305 -12.83 -19.54 21.37
N PRO A 306 -13.67 -18.58 21.85
CA PRO A 306 -15.12 -18.85 21.93
C PRO A 306 -15.74 -19.01 20.54
N ALA A 307 -15.33 -18.20 19.56
CA ALA A 307 -15.77 -18.31 18.18
C ALA A 307 -15.32 -19.64 17.55
N LEU A 308 -14.10 -20.08 17.84
CA LEU A 308 -13.52 -21.34 17.37
C LEU A 308 -14.25 -22.55 17.96
N PHE A 309 -14.58 -22.53 19.26
CA PHE A 309 -15.44 -23.55 19.89
C PHE A 309 -16.84 -23.57 19.27
N GLN A 310 -17.43 -22.41 18.96
CA GLN A 310 -18.72 -22.37 18.27
C GLN A 310 -18.64 -22.89 16.83
N THR A 311 -17.54 -22.63 16.12
CA THR A 311 -17.25 -23.23 14.81
C THR A 311 -17.14 -24.76 14.88
N MET A 312 -16.68 -25.31 16.00
CA MET A 312 -16.66 -26.75 16.28
C MET A 312 -18.01 -27.32 16.74
N GLY A 313 -19.06 -26.50 16.81
CA GLY A 313 -20.43 -26.91 17.12
C GLY A 313 -20.87 -26.75 18.58
N PHE A 314 -20.07 -26.09 19.42
CA PHE A 314 -20.47 -25.77 20.79
C PHE A 314 -21.47 -24.61 20.79
N GLY A 315 -22.51 -24.71 21.64
CA GLY A 315 -23.41 -23.57 21.89
C GLY A 315 -22.71 -22.41 22.61
N GLU A 316 -23.32 -21.22 22.60
CA GLU A 316 -22.72 -20.00 23.14
C GLU A 316 -22.17 -20.15 24.58
N HIS A 317 -22.99 -20.67 25.49
CA HIS A 317 -22.58 -20.91 26.88
C HIS A 317 -21.47 -21.96 27.01
N ALA A 318 -21.53 -23.03 26.22
CA ALA A 318 -20.53 -24.09 26.26
C ALA A 318 -19.18 -23.59 25.74
N SER A 319 -19.16 -22.76 24.70
CA SER A 319 -17.96 -22.14 24.15
C SER A 319 -17.30 -21.16 25.10
N LEU A 320 -18.10 -20.31 25.78
CA LEU A 320 -17.58 -19.39 26.80
C LEU A 320 -17.03 -20.17 28.01
N PHE A 321 -17.69 -21.25 28.42
CA PHE A 321 -17.18 -22.12 29.48
C PHE A 321 -15.87 -22.83 29.08
N SER A 322 -15.79 -23.39 27.87
CA SER A 322 -14.55 -23.97 27.33
C SER A 322 -13.41 -22.96 27.29
N ALA A 323 -13.70 -21.69 26.97
CA ALA A 323 -12.72 -20.62 27.03
C ALA A 323 -12.21 -20.36 28.46
N VAL A 324 -13.06 -20.45 29.50
CA VAL A 324 -12.63 -20.38 30.90
C VAL A 324 -11.71 -21.55 31.26
N VAL A 325 -12.07 -22.77 30.84
CA VAL A 325 -11.29 -24.00 31.12
C VAL A 325 -9.87 -23.87 30.57
N ILE A 326 -9.71 -23.57 29.28
CA ILE A 326 -8.37 -23.48 28.67
C ILE A 326 -7.53 -22.35 29.26
N ASN A 327 -8.14 -21.23 29.67
CA ASN A 327 -7.42 -20.08 30.22
C ASN A 327 -7.06 -20.25 31.70
N THR A 328 -7.62 -21.25 32.41
CA THR A 328 -7.24 -21.56 33.80
C THR A 328 -5.80 -22.11 33.89
N ILE A 329 -5.32 -22.74 32.82
CA ILE A 329 -3.97 -23.33 32.76
C ILE A 329 -2.89 -22.25 32.69
N LYS A 330 -3.16 -21.13 32.01
CA LYS A 330 -2.17 -20.08 31.76
C LYS A 330 -1.55 -19.51 33.06
N PRO A 331 -2.32 -19.09 34.09
CA PRO A 331 -1.73 -18.62 35.35
C PRO A 331 -0.91 -19.70 36.08
N VAL A 332 -1.40 -20.94 36.12
CA VAL A 332 -0.72 -22.05 36.79
C VAL A 332 0.66 -22.31 36.17
N CYS A 333 0.72 -22.41 34.84
CA CYS A 333 1.98 -22.60 34.13
C CYS A 333 2.90 -21.37 34.21
N THR A 334 2.34 -20.16 34.29
CA THR A 334 3.15 -18.94 34.47
C THR A 334 3.78 -18.89 35.86
N ILE A 335 3.11 -19.38 36.91
CA ILE A 335 3.71 -19.54 38.24
C ILE A 335 4.89 -20.52 38.19
N VAL A 336 4.75 -21.63 37.45
CA VAL A 336 5.86 -22.56 37.21
C VAL A 336 7.03 -21.84 36.52
N ALA A 337 6.74 -20.99 35.53
CA ALA A 337 7.74 -20.17 34.84
C ALA A 337 8.54 -19.29 35.81
N ILE A 338 7.87 -18.63 36.77
CA ILE A 338 8.52 -17.79 37.79
C ILE A 338 9.55 -18.60 38.60
N LEU A 339 9.23 -19.84 38.94
CA LEU A 339 10.10 -20.72 39.75
C LEU A 339 11.26 -21.32 38.96
N VAL A 340 11.07 -21.52 37.65
CA VAL A 340 11.95 -22.32 36.79
C VAL A 340 12.88 -21.44 35.93
N VAL A 341 12.48 -20.22 35.55
CA VAL A 341 13.23 -19.36 34.61
C VAL A 341 14.64 -19.03 35.07
N ASP A 342 14.82 -18.79 36.36
CA ASP A 342 16.13 -18.48 36.95
C ASP A 342 16.93 -19.75 37.27
N ARG A 343 16.32 -20.94 37.18
CA ARG A 343 17.02 -22.24 37.34
C ARG A 343 17.52 -22.79 36.01
N PHE A 344 16.67 -22.89 34.99
CA PHE A 344 17.00 -23.57 33.73
C PHE A 344 17.54 -22.64 32.63
N GLY A 345 17.36 -21.33 32.76
CA GLY A 345 17.78 -20.36 31.74
C GLY A 345 16.70 -20.10 30.70
N ARG A 346 16.84 -18.99 29.96
CA ARG A 346 15.80 -18.48 29.06
C ARG A 346 15.81 -19.25 27.74
N ARG A 347 16.99 -19.59 27.22
CA ARG A 347 17.14 -20.26 25.92
C ARG A 347 16.59 -21.68 25.95
N ALA A 348 16.84 -22.43 27.02
CA ALA A 348 16.37 -23.81 27.17
C ALA A 348 14.84 -23.90 27.16
N LEU A 349 14.17 -22.99 27.88
CA LEU A 349 12.71 -22.92 27.93
C LEU A 349 12.07 -22.55 26.59
N LEU A 350 12.70 -21.69 25.78
CA LEU A 350 12.20 -21.38 24.44
C LEU A 350 12.26 -22.58 23.49
N ILE A 351 13.36 -23.36 23.55
CA ILE A 351 13.56 -24.52 22.69
C ILE A 351 12.58 -25.64 23.04
N GLU A 352 12.44 -25.95 24.33
CA GLU A 352 11.50 -26.97 24.83
C GLU A 352 10.07 -26.65 24.36
N ALA A 353 9.63 -25.42 24.56
CA ALA A 353 8.30 -25.03 24.18
C ALA A 353 8.10 -24.96 22.67
N SER A 354 9.12 -24.62 21.87
CA SER A 354 9.01 -24.70 20.41
C SER A 354 8.67 -26.12 19.94
N VAL A 355 9.22 -27.15 20.58
CA VAL A 355 8.89 -28.55 20.28
C VAL A 355 7.47 -28.89 20.75
N GLN A 356 7.12 -28.54 21.98
CA GLN A 356 5.79 -28.80 22.53
C GLN A 356 4.67 -28.14 21.71
N LEU A 357 4.83 -26.84 21.40
CA LEU A 357 3.87 -26.07 20.60
C LEU A 357 3.74 -26.65 19.19
N PHE A 358 4.85 -27.02 18.55
CA PHE A 358 4.85 -27.59 17.21
C PHE A 358 4.05 -28.90 17.13
N ILE A 359 4.26 -29.80 18.10
CA ILE A 359 3.54 -31.08 18.15
C ILE A 359 2.05 -30.84 18.40
N ALA A 360 1.70 -29.97 19.34
CA ALA A 360 0.30 -29.67 19.66
C ALA A 360 -0.43 -29.01 18.48
N GLU A 361 0.19 -28.05 17.80
CA GLU A 361 -0.41 -27.32 16.66
C GLU A 361 -0.61 -28.24 15.45
N CYS A 362 0.37 -29.10 15.14
CA CYS A 362 0.23 -30.11 14.10
C CYS A 362 -0.90 -31.12 14.40
N ALA A 363 -1.03 -31.54 15.67
CA ALA A 363 -2.08 -32.46 16.09
C ALA A 363 -3.48 -31.81 16.00
N ILE A 364 -3.61 -30.55 16.43
CA ILE A 364 -4.86 -29.78 16.29
C ILE A 364 -5.22 -29.61 14.80
N GLY A 365 -4.26 -29.19 13.97
CA GLY A 365 -4.46 -29.02 12.53
C GLY A 365 -4.88 -30.32 11.84
N ALA A 366 -4.28 -31.46 12.20
CA ALA A 366 -4.64 -32.76 11.66
C ALA A 366 -6.08 -33.16 12.01
N ILE A 367 -6.48 -33.05 13.29
CA ILE A 367 -7.84 -33.39 13.73
C ILE A 367 -8.88 -32.49 13.05
N LEU A 368 -8.62 -31.18 12.95
CA LEU A 368 -9.53 -30.25 12.28
C LEU A 368 -9.62 -30.52 10.77
N ALA A 369 -8.54 -30.98 10.13
CA ALA A 369 -8.54 -31.30 8.71
C ALA A 369 -9.35 -32.57 8.38
N THR A 370 -9.39 -33.55 9.30
CA THR A 370 -10.04 -34.85 9.07
C THR A 370 -11.45 -34.95 9.65
N HIS A 371 -11.78 -34.20 10.70
CA HIS A 371 -13.03 -34.36 11.47
C HIS A 371 -13.91 -33.11 11.54
N LEU A 372 -13.57 -32.02 10.84
CA LEU A 372 -14.40 -30.81 10.77
C LEU A 372 -14.65 -30.40 9.31
N ASP A 373 -15.81 -30.82 8.76
CA ASP A 373 -16.24 -30.37 7.42
C ASP A 373 -16.85 -28.96 7.46
N ALA A 374 -16.98 -28.35 6.27
CA ALA A 374 -17.50 -27.00 6.11
C ALA A 374 -18.92 -26.81 6.68
N THR A 375 -19.72 -27.87 6.79
CA THR A 375 -21.14 -27.79 7.20
C THR A 375 -21.54 -28.77 8.30
N SER A 376 -20.70 -29.75 8.66
CA SER A 376 -21.00 -30.77 9.69
C SER A 376 -20.54 -30.32 11.07
N ILE A 377 -21.12 -30.90 12.12
CA ILE A 377 -20.71 -30.69 13.51
C ILE A 377 -19.67 -31.76 13.85
N MET A 378 -18.56 -31.37 14.45
CA MET A 378 -17.53 -32.32 14.88
C MET A 378 -18.04 -33.20 16.02
N GLU A 379 -17.69 -34.49 15.97
CA GLU A 379 -18.00 -35.45 17.02
C GLU A 379 -17.40 -35.03 18.38
N ARG A 380 -18.13 -35.34 19.45
CA ARG A 380 -17.83 -34.85 20.80
C ARG A 380 -16.45 -35.27 21.31
N ASP A 381 -15.99 -36.48 20.97
CA ASP A 381 -14.73 -37.01 21.47
C ASP A 381 -13.52 -36.28 20.85
N TYR A 382 -13.58 -35.97 19.55
CA TYR A 382 -12.56 -35.16 18.87
C TYR A 382 -12.56 -33.71 19.34
N ALA A 383 -13.75 -33.15 19.60
CA ALA A 383 -13.88 -31.82 20.19
C ALA A 383 -13.19 -31.72 21.57
N VAL A 384 -13.35 -32.72 22.43
CA VAL A 384 -12.66 -32.79 23.74
C VAL A 384 -11.16 -32.97 23.54
N ALA A 385 -10.73 -33.81 22.59
CA ALA A 385 -9.31 -33.98 22.26
C ALA A 385 -8.65 -32.67 21.82
N VAL A 386 -9.31 -31.87 20.97
CA VAL A 386 -8.82 -30.54 20.56
C VAL A 386 -8.69 -29.60 21.75
N ILE A 387 -9.65 -29.58 22.68
CA ILE A 387 -9.55 -28.78 23.92
C ILE A 387 -8.33 -29.20 24.74
N CYS A 388 -8.10 -30.51 24.93
CA CYS A 388 -6.93 -31.02 25.64
C CYS A 388 -5.61 -30.65 24.95
N LEU A 389 -5.56 -30.68 23.61
CA LEU A 389 -4.37 -30.26 22.86
C LEU A 389 -4.14 -28.75 22.94
N ILE A 390 -5.20 -27.93 22.94
CA ILE A 390 -5.10 -26.48 23.19
C ILE A 390 -4.56 -26.23 24.61
N CYS A 391 -4.98 -27.01 25.60
CA CYS A 391 -4.43 -26.94 26.95
C CYS A 391 -2.92 -27.23 26.99
N VAL A 392 -2.46 -28.24 26.24
CA VAL A 392 -1.03 -28.56 26.08
C VAL A 392 -0.28 -27.44 25.35
N PHE A 393 -0.87 -26.86 24.30
CA PHE A 393 -0.30 -25.71 23.61
C PHE A 393 -0.15 -24.52 24.58
N LEU A 394 -1.19 -24.20 25.34
CA LEU A 394 -1.20 -23.06 26.24
C LEU A 394 -0.22 -23.20 27.41
N SER A 395 -0.01 -24.41 27.93
CA SER A 395 0.99 -24.64 28.98
C SER A 395 2.40 -24.38 28.47
N GLY A 396 2.73 -24.89 27.28
CA GLY A 396 4.01 -24.66 26.62
C GLY A 396 4.28 -23.18 26.38
N PHE A 397 3.29 -22.44 25.90
CA PHE A 397 3.43 -20.99 25.70
C PHE A 397 3.60 -20.22 27.03
N ALA A 398 2.80 -20.56 28.04
CA ALA A 398 2.72 -19.83 29.30
C ALA A 398 4.01 -19.90 30.13
N TRP A 399 4.79 -20.98 30.06
CA TRP A 399 6.05 -21.07 30.79
C TRP A 399 7.30 -20.63 30.01
N SER A 400 7.15 -20.22 28.74
CA SER A 400 8.25 -19.92 27.83
C SER A 400 8.04 -18.61 27.03
N TRP A 401 7.64 -18.67 25.75
CA TRP A 401 7.47 -17.57 24.81
C TRP A 401 6.57 -16.45 25.33
N GLY A 402 5.56 -16.77 26.15
CA GLY A 402 4.74 -15.76 26.84
C GLY A 402 5.58 -14.84 27.74
N PRO A 403 6.15 -15.34 28.84
CA PRO A 403 6.97 -14.51 29.73
C PRO A 403 8.28 -14.03 29.11
N LEU A 404 8.95 -14.88 28.32
CA LEU A 404 10.29 -14.60 27.80
C LEU A 404 10.30 -13.54 26.69
N GLY A 405 9.16 -13.36 26.00
CA GLY A 405 8.97 -12.28 25.03
C GLY A 405 9.15 -10.89 25.64
N TRP A 406 8.78 -10.70 26.91
CA TRP A 406 8.95 -9.44 27.63
C TRP A 406 10.27 -9.37 28.39
N LEU A 407 10.68 -10.49 28.99
CA LEU A 407 11.89 -10.57 29.80
C LEU A 407 13.15 -10.30 28.98
N ILE A 408 13.35 -11.00 27.86
CA ILE A 408 14.60 -10.95 27.10
C ILE A 408 14.86 -9.55 26.53
N PRO A 409 13.90 -8.88 25.84
CA PRO A 409 14.11 -7.51 25.38
C PRO A 409 14.38 -6.52 26.52
N SER A 410 13.81 -6.73 27.71
CA SER A 410 14.07 -5.86 28.86
C SER A 410 15.50 -6.04 29.45
N GLU A 411 16.14 -7.19 29.20
CA GLU A 411 17.49 -7.51 29.69
C GLU A 411 18.59 -7.19 28.68
N ILE A 412 18.35 -7.31 27.36
CA ILE A 412 19.44 -7.25 26.37
C ILE A 412 19.82 -5.85 25.90
N TYR A 413 18.94 -4.85 26.04
CA TYR A 413 19.23 -3.51 25.56
C TYR A 413 20.08 -2.71 26.57
N PRO A 414 21.22 -2.13 26.11
CA PRO A 414 22.07 -1.30 26.95
C PRO A 414 21.37 0.03 27.28
N LEU A 415 21.79 0.66 28.38
CA LEU A 415 21.12 1.82 28.97
C LEU A 415 20.87 2.94 27.95
N GLU A 416 21.86 3.27 27.13
CA GLU A 416 21.80 4.39 26.17
C GLU A 416 20.71 4.23 25.10
N THR A 417 20.32 2.99 24.79
CA THR A 417 19.33 2.67 23.76
C THR A 417 18.12 1.92 24.30
N ARG A 418 18.05 1.66 25.61
CA ARG A 418 17.06 0.77 26.26
C ARG A 418 15.63 1.16 25.94
N THR A 419 15.24 2.39 26.22
CA THR A 419 13.86 2.85 26.00
C THR A 419 13.46 2.81 24.52
N ALA A 420 14.39 3.16 23.63
CA ALA A 420 14.16 3.17 22.17
C ALA A 420 14.14 1.76 21.56
N GLY A 421 15.03 0.87 22.01
CA GLY A 421 15.09 -0.53 21.58
C GLY A 421 13.90 -1.33 22.08
N PHE A 422 13.51 -1.09 23.34
CA PHE A 422 12.31 -1.71 23.91
C PHE A 422 11.03 -1.20 23.24
N PHE A 423 10.97 0.08 22.86
CA PHE A 423 9.90 0.59 22.00
C PHE A 423 9.81 -0.16 20.67
N MET A 424 10.94 -0.44 20.02
CA MET A 424 10.93 -1.22 18.77
C MET A 424 10.38 -2.63 19.00
N ALA A 425 10.79 -3.27 20.09
CA ALA A 425 10.31 -4.59 20.48
C ALA A 425 8.79 -4.60 20.74
N VAL A 426 8.28 -3.66 21.55
CA VAL A 426 6.84 -3.50 21.85
C VAL A 426 6.05 -3.19 20.58
N SER A 427 6.53 -2.26 19.74
CA SER A 427 5.84 -1.86 18.51
C SER A 427 5.73 -3.01 17.52
N MET A 428 6.77 -3.83 17.40
CA MET A 428 6.76 -5.00 16.52
C MET A 428 5.85 -6.11 17.06
N ASN A 429 5.77 -6.28 18.39
CA ASN A 429 4.76 -7.13 19.00
C ASN A 429 3.35 -6.67 18.59
N MET A 430 3.02 -5.40 18.84
CA MET A 430 1.69 -4.84 18.56
C MET A 430 1.36 -4.87 17.05
N LEU A 431 2.34 -4.62 16.18
CA LEU A 431 2.17 -4.68 14.73
C LEU A 431 1.83 -6.09 14.24
N VAL A 432 2.56 -7.10 14.72
CA VAL A 432 2.27 -8.49 14.34
C VAL A 432 0.94 -8.95 14.92
N THR A 433 0.61 -8.56 16.15
CA THR A 433 -0.71 -8.81 16.73
C THR A 433 -1.83 -8.15 15.92
N PHE A 434 -1.64 -6.91 15.46
CA PHE A 434 -2.58 -6.22 14.57
C PHE A 434 -2.78 -6.99 13.26
N MET A 435 -1.68 -7.38 12.60
CA MET A 435 -1.73 -8.12 11.33
C MET A 435 -2.48 -9.44 11.50
N VAL A 436 -2.12 -10.24 12.52
CA VAL A 436 -2.80 -11.52 12.81
C VAL A 436 -4.27 -11.31 13.16
N ALA A 437 -4.61 -10.30 13.97
CA ALA A 437 -6.00 -10.02 14.33
C ALA A 437 -6.86 -9.61 13.12
N GLN A 438 -6.28 -8.89 12.16
CA GLN A 438 -6.92 -8.51 10.90
C GLN A 438 -7.08 -9.69 9.94
N THR A 439 -6.04 -10.52 9.77
CA THR A 439 -6.05 -11.54 8.72
C THR A 439 -6.61 -12.88 9.19
N PHE A 440 -6.61 -13.19 10.48
CA PHE A 440 -6.86 -14.54 10.95
C PHE A 440 -8.25 -15.10 10.57
N LEU A 441 -9.34 -14.34 10.74
CA LEU A 441 -10.67 -14.86 10.41
C LEU A 441 -10.81 -15.11 8.90
N THR A 442 -10.11 -14.33 8.08
CA THR A 442 -10.02 -14.54 6.63
C THR A 442 -9.13 -15.74 6.30
N MET A 443 -7.99 -15.91 6.98
CA MET A 443 -7.14 -17.11 6.87
C MET A 443 -7.91 -18.36 7.26
N LEU A 444 -8.70 -18.32 8.34
CA LEU A 444 -9.51 -19.46 8.77
C LEU A 444 -10.57 -19.80 7.72
N CYS A 445 -11.23 -18.79 7.14
CA CYS A 445 -12.22 -18.99 6.09
C CYS A 445 -11.65 -19.61 4.80
N HIS A 446 -10.45 -19.19 4.36
CA HIS A 446 -9.86 -19.64 3.09
C HIS A 446 -8.89 -20.82 3.23
N MET A 447 -8.05 -20.84 4.27
CA MET A 447 -7.05 -21.88 4.51
C MET A 447 -7.59 -23.03 5.37
N ARG A 448 -8.74 -22.87 6.05
CA ARG A 448 -9.34 -23.85 6.96
C ARG A 448 -8.31 -24.34 7.99
N ALA A 449 -8.18 -25.65 8.20
CA ALA A 449 -7.15 -26.25 9.05
C ALA A 449 -5.70 -25.90 8.64
N GLY A 450 -5.48 -25.48 7.38
CA GLY A 450 -4.19 -24.99 6.87
C GLY A 450 -3.59 -23.83 7.67
N ALA A 451 -4.41 -23.04 8.36
CA ALA A 451 -3.94 -21.95 9.21
C ALA A 451 -3.07 -22.45 10.39
N PHE A 452 -3.38 -23.61 10.97
CA PHE A 452 -2.62 -24.19 12.07
C PHE A 452 -1.26 -24.73 11.60
N PHE A 453 -1.21 -25.34 10.41
CA PHE A 453 0.04 -25.78 9.80
C PHE A 453 0.98 -24.61 9.44
N PHE A 454 0.41 -23.45 9.08
CA PHE A 454 1.18 -22.22 8.88
C PHE A 454 1.89 -21.77 10.16
N PHE A 455 1.20 -21.75 11.30
CA PHE A 455 1.82 -21.42 12.59
C PHE A 455 2.81 -22.50 13.05
N ALA A 456 2.55 -23.78 12.78
CA ALA A 456 3.50 -24.86 13.02
C ALA A 456 4.82 -24.66 12.22
N GLY A 457 4.72 -24.24 10.95
CA GLY A 457 5.90 -23.88 10.15
C GLY A 457 6.70 -22.72 10.76
N CYS A 458 6.01 -21.71 11.30
CA CYS A 458 6.65 -20.60 12.01
C CYS A 458 7.39 -21.10 13.26
N LEU A 459 6.79 -21.98 14.06
CA LEU A 459 7.38 -22.54 15.28
C LEU A 459 8.70 -23.27 15.03
N PHE A 460 8.85 -23.95 13.89
CA PHE A 460 10.12 -24.59 13.50
C PHE A 460 11.24 -23.56 13.25
N VAL A 461 10.93 -22.48 12.54
CA VAL A 461 11.87 -21.36 12.28
C VAL A 461 12.27 -20.69 13.59
N MET A 462 11.29 -20.49 14.48
CA MET A 462 11.48 -19.91 15.81
C MET A 462 12.40 -20.75 16.70
N GLY A 463 12.18 -22.06 16.74
CA GLY A 463 13.04 -22.99 17.49
C GLY A 463 14.47 -22.96 16.97
N THR A 464 14.64 -22.94 15.64
CA THR A 464 15.96 -22.84 15.00
C THR A 464 16.67 -21.53 15.39
N PHE A 465 15.96 -20.41 15.40
CA PHE A 465 16.53 -19.13 15.85
C PHE A 465 16.99 -19.17 17.30
N ALA A 466 16.19 -19.72 18.22
CA ALA A 466 16.54 -19.85 19.63
C ALA A 466 17.78 -20.73 19.84
N VAL A 467 17.96 -21.76 19.00
CA VAL A 467 19.16 -22.61 19.01
C VAL A 467 20.37 -21.87 18.45
N VAL A 468 20.26 -21.17 17.33
CA VAL A 468 21.42 -20.74 16.55
C VAL A 468 21.91 -19.33 16.92
N LEU A 469 20.99 -18.40 17.16
CA LEU A 469 21.29 -16.96 17.19
C LEU A 469 21.06 -16.28 18.54
N LEU A 470 20.24 -16.87 19.41
CA LEU A 470 19.90 -16.29 20.70
C LEU A 470 20.87 -16.78 21.79
N PRO A 471 21.64 -15.88 22.44
CA PRO A 471 22.47 -16.26 23.58
C PRO A 471 21.66 -16.37 24.88
N GLU A 472 22.22 -17.04 25.89
CA GLU A 472 21.65 -17.12 27.24
C GLU A 472 21.90 -15.82 28.02
N THR A 473 20.87 -15.31 28.69
CA THR A 473 20.90 -14.04 29.45
C THR A 473 20.87 -14.23 30.97
N LYS A 474 20.61 -15.45 31.45
CA LYS A 474 20.49 -15.78 32.88
C LYS A 474 21.69 -15.28 33.70
N GLY A 475 21.40 -14.53 34.76
CA GLY A 475 22.37 -14.13 35.79
C GLY A 475 23.37 -13.05 35.36
N VAL A 476 23.15 -12.41 34.20
CA VAL A 476 24.01 -11.34 33.68
C VAL A 476 23.48 -9.97 34.13
N PRO A 477 24.30 -9.13 34.80
CA PRO A 477 23.96 -7.73 35.05
C PRO A 477 23.68 -6.98 33.74
N ILE A 478 22.69 -6.07 33.73
CA ILE A 478 22.23 -5.45 32.47
C ILE A 478 23.36 -4.67 31.80
N ASP A 479 24.20 -4.02 32.60
CA ASP A 479 25.29 -3.16 32.10
C ASP A 479 26.49 -3.96 31.57
N GLU A 480 26.55 -5.27 31.83
CA GLU A 480 27.61 -6.18 31.37
C GLU A 480 27.22 -7.08 30.18
N MET A 481 25.97 -6.99 29.69
CA MET A 481 25.43 -7.86 28.66
C MET A 481 26.27 -7.87 27.37
N ILE A 482 26.79 -6.70 26.97
CA ILE A 482 27.64 -6.57 25.78
C ILE A 482 28.99 -7.25 25.98
N GLY A 483 29.62 -7.04 27.14
CA GLY A 483 30.93 -7.57 27.46
C GLY A 483 30.94 -9.09 27.64
N ARG A 484 29.95 -9.63 28.34
CA ARG A 484 29.93 -11.05 28.74
C ARG A 484 29.22 -11.97 27.75
N VAL A 485 28.20 -11.48 27.03
CA VAL A 485 27.34 -12.31 26.19
C VAL A 485 27.61 -12.08 24.70
N TRP A 486 27.43 -10.86 24.22
CA TRP A 486 27.49 -10.57 22.78
C TRP A 486 28.90 -10.72 22.18
N LYS A 487 29.95 -10.26 22.89
CA LYS A 487 31.35 -10.40 22.44
C LYS A 487 31.82 -11.86 22.32
N LYS A 488 31.22 -12.79 23.07
CA LYS A 488 31.60 -14.21 23.09
C LYS A 488 30.79 -15.07 22.10
N HIS A 489 29.70 -14.54 21.53
CA HIS A 489 28.80 -15.32 20.68
C HIS A 489 29.40 -15.63 19.31
N TRP A 490 29.36 -16.89 18.87
CA TRP A 490 30.04 -17.37 17.64
C TRP A 490 29.67 -16.59 16.37
N PHE A 491 28.41 -16.17 16.23
CA PHE A 491 27.91 -15.41 15.09
C PHE A 491 28.07 -13.89 15.27
N TRP A 492 27.89 -13.39 16.50
CA TRP A 492 27.87 -11.95 16.78
C TRP A 492 29.26 -11.37 17.13
N LYS A 493 30.30 -12.22 17.30
CA LYS A 493 31.69 -11.86 17.68
C LYS A 493 32.53 -11.11 16.62
N ARG A 494 32.02 -10.84 15.41
CA ARG A 494 32.84 -10.25 14.33
C ARG A 494 33.31 -8.83 14.69
N PRO A 495 34.53 -8.42 14.27
CA PRO A 495 35.30 -7.42 14.99
C PRO A 495 34.61 -6.05 15.02
N HIS A 496 34.53 -5.53 16.24
CA HIS A 496 34.22 -4.13 16.52
C HIS A 496 35.28 -3.26 15.86
N ALA A 497 34.88 -2.45 14.87
CA ALA A 497 35.68 -1.30 14.50
C ALA A 497 35.65 -0.35 15.70
N ALA A 498 36.78 -0.29 16.41
CA ALA A 498 37.08 0.81 17.29
C ALA A 498 37.22 2.07 16.44
N GLU A 499 36.58 3.16 16.86
CA GLU A 499 36.98 4.52 16.51
C GLU A 499 36.36 5.48 17.53
N PRO A 500 36.97 6.65 17.79
CA PRO A 500 37.98 6.81 18.83
C PRO A 500 37.46 7.65 20.01
N ALA A 501 37.86 7.27 21.21
CA ALA A 501 37.82 8.14 22.38
C ALA A 501 39.07 9.03 22.37
N THR A 502 39.04 10.15 21.63
CA THR A 502 39.96 11.29 21.84
C THR A 502 39.47 12.51 21.08
N LEU A 503 38.65 13.34 21.71
CA LEU A 503 38.39 14.71 21.26
C LEU A 503 38.07 15.58 22.49
N LEU A 504 39.12 15.93 23.24
CA LEU A 504 39.17 17.11 24.09
C LEU A 504 40.61 17.60 24.16
N ALA A 505 40.93 18.58 23.33
CA ALA A 505 41.88 19.67 23.63
C ALA A 505 41.85 20.68 22.48
N PHE A 506 41.16 21.80 22.69
CA PHE A 506 41.54 23.07 22.06
C PHE A 506 42.89 23.50 22.66
N PRO A 507 43.78 24.15 21.90
CA PRO A 507 43.74 25.61 21.90
C PRO A 507 44.05 26.28 20.54
N THR A 508 43.32 27.37 20.30
CA THR A 508 43.73 28.64 19.65
C THR A 508 44.88 28.61 18.64
N PHE A 509 44.61 28.95 17.38
CA PHE A 509 45.34 29.99 16.63
C PHE A 509 44.49 30.52 15.47
N ALA A 510 44.22 31.82 15.51
CA ALA A 510 43.62 32.58 14.42
C ALA A 510 44.73 33.17 13.51
N CYS A 511 44.35 33.50 12.28
CA CYS A 511 45.12 34.18 11.22
C CYS A 511 46.20 33.31 10.54
N ARG A 512 46.38 33.29 9.22
CA ARG A 512 46.12 34.31 8.20
C ARG A 512 46.19 33.66 6.80
N SER A 513 45.28 34.05 5.93
CA SER A 513 45.42 34.21 4.47
C SER A 513 46.59 33.50 3.75
N SER A 514 46.25 32.61 2.82
CA SER A 514 46.74 32.77 1.44
C SER A 514 45.62 32.45 0.44
N ARG A 515 45.08 33.52 -0.17
CA ARG A 515 44.44 33.45 -1.48
C ARG A 515 45.50 32.95 -2.46
N LYS A 516 45.27 31.81 -3.10
CA LYS A 516 45.63 31.64 -4.50
C LYS A 516 44.39 31.89 -5.33
N THR A 517 44.30 33.14 -5.78
CA THR A 517 43.53 33.56 -6.94
C THR A 517 43.95 32.74 -8.15
N MET A 518 43.04 31.90 -8.65
CA MET A 518 42.90 31.69 -10.08
C MET A 518 41.63 32.44 -10.50
N SER A 519 41.82 33.61 -11.10
CA SER A 519 40.88 34.25 -12.02
C SER A 519 41.37 33.83 -13.42
N THR A 520 40.56 33.57 -14.45
CA THR A 520 39.14 33.81 -14.72
C THR A 520 38.75 33.09 -16.03
N THR A 521 37.43 33.01 -16.29
CA THR A 521 36.70 32.78 -17.56
C THR A 521 36.51 31.36 -18.10
N GLY A 522 35.33 30.82 -17.79
CA GLY A 522 34.65 29.75 -18.52
C GLY A 522 33.52 29.18 -17.65
N GLY A 523 32.34 29.81 -17.62
CA GLY A 523 31.16 29.18 -17.00
C GLY A 523 30.90 27.81 -17.64
N CYS A 524 30.27 26.87 -16.91
CA CYS A 524 29.89 25.59 -17.51
C CYS A 524 28.89 25.84 -18.66
N LEU A 525 29.26 25.56 -19.91
CA LEU A 525 28.44 25.86 -21.09
C LEU A 525 27.05 25.21 -21.00
N TYR A 526 26.94 24.01 -20.44
CA TYR A 526 25.65 23.34 -20.26
C TYR A 526 24.68 24.10 -19.34
N LYS A 527 25.16 25.04 -18.51
CA LYS A 527 24.31 25.91 -17.66
C LYS A 527 23.94 27.23 -18.32
N ASP A 528 24.46 27.55 -19.49
CA ASP A 528 24.08 28.75 -20.24
C ASP A 528 22.77 28.47 -21.01
N PRO A 529 21.64 29.11 -20.65
CA PRO A 529 20.37 28.89 -21.33
C PRO A 529 20.36 29.40 -22.78
N ASN A 530 21.31 30.27 -23.17
CA ASN A 530 21.40 30.82 -24.52
C ASN A 530 22.27 29.96 -25.45
N ALA A 531 22.98 28.97 -24.92
CA ALA A 531 23.80 28.07 -25.72
C ALA A 531 22.91 27.05 -26.48
N PRO A 532 23.28 26.67 -27.72
CA PRO A 532 22.54 25.65 -28.46
C PRO A 532 22.44 24.32 -27.69
N VAL A 533 21.28 23.66 -27.75
CA VAL A 533 21.00 22.40 -27.02
C VAL A 533 22.11 21.37 -27.22
N GLU A 534 22.52 21.08 -28.46
CA GLU A 534 23.56 20.08 -28.73
C GLU A 534 24.93 20.46 -28.15
N ALA A 535 25.25 21.75 -28.06
CA ALA A 535 26.47 22.21 -27.41
C ALA A 535 26.41 21.98 -25.89
N ARG A 536 25.24 22.19 -25.28
CA ARG A 536 24.99 21.92 -23.85
C ARG A 536 25.02 20.42 -23.55
N VAL A 537 24.41 19.59 -24.40
CA VAL A 537 24.46 18.12 -24.31
C VAL A 537 25.90 17.64 -24.35
N LYS A 538 26.68 18.07 -25.34
CA LYS A 538 28.09 17.65 -25.49
C LYS A 538 28.95 18.10 -24.31
N ASP A 539 28.79 19.34 -23.85
CA ASP A 539 29.51 19.86 -22.69
C ASP A 539 29.18 19.06 -21.42
N LEU A 540 27.89 18.82 -21.13
CA LEU A 540 27.48 18.06 -19.96
C LEU A 540 27.97 16.60 -20.03
N LEU A 541 27.77 15.93 -21.17
CA LEU A 541 28.18 14.54 -21.36
C LEU A 541 29.69 14.34 -21.16
N SER A 542 30.51 15.32 -21.59
CA SER A 542 31.96 15.29 -21.41
C SER A 542 32.42 15.40 -19.95
N ARG A 543 31.56 15.93 -19.07
CA ARG A 543 31.81 16.14 -17.64
C ARG A 543 31.30 15.00 -16.77
N MET A 544 30.44 14.14 -17.31
CA MET A 544 29.80 13.04 -16.58
C MET A 544 30.73 11.85 -16.38
N THR A 545 30.72 11.27 -15.18
CA THR A 545 31.31 9.96 -14.91
C THR A 545 30.51 8.86 -15.59
N LEU A 546 31.06 7.64 -15.66
CA LEU A 546 30.32 6.48 -16.16
C LEU A 546 29.07 6.23 -15.31
N GLU A 547 29.20 6.28 -13.99
CA GLU A 547 28.10 6.10 -13.05
C GLU A 547 27.01 7.16 -13.22
N GLU A 548 27.35 8.45 -13.40
CA GLU A 548 26.37 9.50 -13.67
C GLU A 548 25.64 9.28 -15.02
N LYS A 549 26.35 8.78 -16.04
CA LYS A 549 25.74 8.43 -17.34
C LYS A 549 24.74 7.30 -17.19
N LEU A 550 25.14 6.22 -16.53
CA LEU A 550 24.26 5.08 -16.27
C LEU A 550 23.06 5.48 -15.42
N ALA A 551 23.26 6.35 -14.43
CA ALA A 551 22.18 6.87 -13.58
C ALA A 551 21.13 7.64 -14.40
N GLN A 552 21.53 8.39 -15.43
CA GLN A 552 20.58 9.07 -16.33
C GLN A 552 19.67 8.09 -17.09
N MET A 553 20.10 6.84 -17.31
CA MET A 553 19.31 5.79 -17.97
C MET A 553 18.31 5.10 -17.04
N ILE A 554 18.19 5.55 -15.78
CA ILE A 554 17.34 4.94 -14.76
C ILE A 554 16.11 5.80 -14.51
N GLN A 555 14.93 5.18 -14.59
CA GLN A 555 13.69 5.71 -14.07
C GLN A 555 13.19 4.86 -12.89
N LEU A 556 12.94 5.51 -11.75
CA LEU A 556 12.50 4.88 -10.50
C LEU A 556 11.07 5.27 -10.14
N ASP A 557 10.33 4.38 -9.49
CA ASP A 557 9.06 4.77 -8.87
C ASP A 557 9.30 5.69 -7.67
N ARG A 558 8.42 6.68 -7.48
CA ARG A 558 8.49 7.65 -6.38
C ARG A 558 8.56 7.01 -4.99
N VAL A 559 8.04 5.81 -4.79
CA VAL A 559 8.06 5.13 -3.48
C VAL A 559 9.46 4.67 -3.07
N VAL A 560 10.40 4.56 -4.01
CA VAL A 560 11.79 4.15 -3.76
C VAL A 560 12.82 5.25 -4.06
N ALA A 561 12.40 6.37 -4.65
CA ALA A 561 13.25 7.50 -5.00
C ALA A 561 13.66 8.31 -3.76
N ASP A 562 14.68 7.85 -3.03
CA ASP A 562 15.22 8.52 -1.85
C ASP A 562 16.43 9.43 -2.17
N SER A 563 17.02 10.01 -1.12
CA SER A 563 18.19 10.90 -1.26
C SER A 563 19.41 10.22 -1.87
N TYR A 564 19.59 8.91 -1.67
CA TYR A 564 20.73 8.19 -2.25
C TYR A 564 20.60 8.15 -3.78
N PHE A 565 19.43 7.77 -4.30
CA PHE A 565 19.23 7.72 -5.75
C PHE A 565 19.24 9.10 -6.39
N LEU A 566 18.61 10.09 -5.77
CA LEU A 566 18.43 11.41 -6.37
C LEU A 566 19.68 12.28 -6.27
N ARG A 567 20.33 12.34 -5.11
CA ARG A 567 21.50 13.20 -4.90
C ARG A 567 22.81 12.49 -5.18
N ASP A 568 22.98 11.29 -4.60
CA ASP A 568 24.29 10.62 -4.58
C ASP A 568 24.55 9.85 -5.89
N LEU A 569 23.52 9.19 -6.46
CA LEU A 569 23.61 8.51 -7.75
C LEU A 569 23.24 9.43 -8.94
N ALA A 570 22.42 10.46 -8.71
CA ALA A 570 21.91 11.37 -9.73
C ALA A 570 21.11 10.67 -10.85
N VAL A 571 20.08 9.90 -10.45
CA VAL A 571 19.20 9.20 -11.40
C VAL A 571 18.52 10.15 -12.40
N GLY A 572 18.18 9.63 -13.57
CA GLY A 572 17.64 10.43 -14.67
C GLY A 572 16.18 10.82 -14.51
N SER A 573 15.36 9.95 -13.93
CA SER A 573 13.92 10.16 -13.90
C SER A 573 13.25 9.47 -12.71
N VAL A 574 12.10 10.01 -12.31
CA VAL A 574 11.17 9.39 -11.35
C VAL A 574 9.81 9.29 -12.03
N LEU A 575 9.00 8.29 -11.68
CA LEU A 575 7.59 8.24 -12.08
C LEU A 575 6.64 8.01 -10.91
N SER A 576 5.37 8.31 -11.14
CA SER A 576 4.25 7.70 -10.41
C SER A 576 3.58 6.65 -11.29
N THR A 577 3.55 5.42 -10.80
CA THR A 577 2.69 4.36 -11.35
C THR A 577 1.20 4.67 -11.09
N GLY A 578 0.29 4.02 -11.84
CA GLY A 578 -1.14 4.18 -11.64
C GLY A 578 -1.56 3.96 -10.18
N GLY A 579 -2.19 4.96 -9.55
CA GLY A 579 -2.54 4.92 -8.12
C GLY A 579 -1.43 5.31 -7.13
N SER A 580 -0.22 5.61 -7.59
CA SER A 580 0.92 6.02 -6.75
C SER A 580 0.88 7.53 -6.42
N ALA A 581 -0.23 7.99 -5.86
CA ALA A 581 -0.37 9.37 -5.39
C ALA A 581 0.46 9.62 -4.10
N PRO A 582 0.81 10.88 -3.76
CA PRO A 582 1.47 11.21 -2.50
C PRO A 582 0.71 10.67 -1.28
N PHE A 583 -0.61 10.76 -1.31
CA PHE A 583 -1.59 10.23 -0.37
C PHE A 583 -2.99 10.27 -1.02
N GLU A 584 -4.00 9.73 -0.33
CA GLU A 584 -5.38 9.69 -0.83
C GLU A 584 -5.96 11.10 -1.05
N ASN A 585 -6.61 11.32 -2.19
CA ASN A 585 -7.21 12.60 -2.59
C ASN A 585 -6.23 13.79 -2.62
N ALA A 586 -4.93 13.53 -2.85
CA ALA A 586 -3.92 14.57 -3.01
C ALA A 586 -4.26 15.56 -4.14
N LEU A 587 -4.23 16.84 -3.82
CA LEU A 587 -4.48 17.94 -4.77
C LEU A 587 -3.22 18.22 -5.60
N ALA A 588 -3.38 18.95 -6.71
CA ALA A 588 -2.25 19.31 -7.57
C ALA A 588 -1.12 20.05 -6.82
N SER A 589 -1.44 20.82 -5.78
CA SER A 589 -0.44 21.48 -4.93
C SER A 589 0.44 20.50 -4.16
N ASP A 590 -0.15 19.41 -3.65
CA ASP A 590 0.56 18.37 -2.89
C ASP A 590 1.49 17.57 -3.80
N TRP A 591 1.02 17.28 -5.01
CA TRP A 591 1.84 16.69 -6.06
C TRP A 591 3.03 17.59 -6.42
N ALA A 592 2.79 18.88 -6.65
CA ALA A 592 3.84 19.84 -6.96
C ALA A 592 4.87 19.97 -5.82
N ASP A 593 4.44 19.91 -4.55
CA ASP A 593 5.34 19.90 -3.39
C ASP A 593 6.23 18.65 -3.36
N MET A 594 5.65 17.48 -3.64
CA MET A 594 6.40 16.23 -3.73
C MET A 594 7.43 16.28 -4.86
N VAL A 595 7.03 16.70 -6.07
CA VAL A 595 7.92 16.76 -7.23
C VAL A 595 9.05 17.78 -7.00
N ASP A 596 8.74 18.96 -6.46
CA ASP A 596 9.75 19.95 -6.10
C ASP A 596 10.73 19.42 -5.04
N GLY A 597 10.25 18.62 -4.09
CA GLY A 597 11.07 17.93 -3.10
C GLY A 597 12.11 17.00 -3.75
N PHE A 598 11.69 16.16 -4.70
CA PHE A 598 12.60 15.30 -5.44
C PHE A 598 13.58 16.11 -6.30
N GLN A 599 13.10 17.19 -6.93
CA GLN A 599 13.95 18.04 -7.75
C GLN A 599 15.04 18.74 -6.94
N LYS A 600 14.72 19.22 -5.72
CA LYS A 600 15.73 19.81 -4.81
C LYS A 600 16.87 18.83 -4.53
N LEU A 601 16.53 17.57 -4.25
CA LEU A 601 17.53 16.52 -4.02
C LEU A 601 18.39 16.26 -5.26
N ALA A 602 17.79 16.21 -6.45
CA ALA A 602 18.52 16.03 -7.71
C ALA A 602 19.51 17.17 -7.99
N LEU A 603 19.11 18.41 -7.69
CA LEU A 603 19.94 19.60 -7.88
C LEU A 603 21.12 19.70 -6.89
N GLU A 604 21.07 18.99 -5.76
CA GLU A 604 22.20 18.86 -4.82
C GLU A 604 23.31 17.92 -5.33
N SER A 605 23.06 17.17 -6.41
CA SER A 605 24.10 16.32 -7.03
C SER A 605 25.25 17.15 -7.61
N ARG A 606 26.40 16.52 -7.85
CA ARG A 606 27.64 17.18 -8.31
C ARG A 606 27.44 18.04 -9.56
N LEU A 607 26.64 17.57 -10.52
CA LEU A 607 26.35 18.27 -11.77
C LEU A 607 25.00 19.01 -11.75
N GLY A 608 24.17 18.80 -10.71
CA GLY A 608 22.85 19.43 -10.58
C GLY A 608 21.95 19.13 -11.77
N ILE A 609 21.88 17.88 -12.21
CA ILE A 609 21.05 17.46 -13.34
C ILE A 609 19.63 17.21 -12.83
N SER A 610 18.67 18.02 -13.26
CA SER A 610 17.26 17.87 -12.93
C SER A 610 16.69 16.51 -13.38
N ILE A 611 15.80 15.92 -12.59
CA ILE A 611 15.05 14.71 -12.95
C ILE A 611 13.86 15.04 -13.85
N LEU A 612 13.55 14.15 -14.80
CA LEU A 612 12.22 14.13 -15.44
C LEU A 612 11.25 13.39 -14.52
N TYR A 613 10.13 14.01 -14.16
CA TYR A 613 9.06 13.34 -13.44
C TYR A 613 7.95 12.90 -14.41
N GLY A 614 7.71 11.59 -14.51
CA GLY A 614 6.74 10.95 -15.40
C GLY A 614 5.45 10.51 -14.71
N ALA A 615 4.31 10.59 -15.40
CA ALA A 615 3.05 9.96 -14.98
C ALA A 615 2.13 9.65 -16.18
N ASP A 616 1.19 8.72 -16.01
CA ASP A 616 0.21 8.35 -17.03
C ASP A 616 -0.99 9.31 -17.11
N ALA A 617 -0.79 10.54 -17.61
CA ALA A 617 -1.90 11.46 -17.89
C ALA A 617 -2.52 11.18 -19.28
N VAL A 618 -3.27 10.07 -19.39
CA VAL A 618 -3.72 9.50 -20.67
C VAL A 618 -5.10 9.96 -21.15
N HIS A 619 -5.90 10.55 -20.28
CA HIS A 619 -7.22 11.13 -20.58
C HIS A 619 -7.50 12.34 -19.69
N GLY A 620 -6.52 13.25 -19.62
CA GLY A 620 -6.42 14.31 -18.63
C GLY A 620 -5.39 13.98 -17.54
N ASN A 621 -5.24 14.84 -16.53
CA ASN A 621 -4.38 14.57 -15.36
C ASN A 621 -5.08 13.62 -14.36
N ASN A 622 -5.46 12.46 -14.88
CA ASN A 622 -6.31 11.43 -14.29
C ASN A 622 -5.84 10.84 -12.94
N CYS A 623 -4.57 11.01 -12.55
CA CYS A 623 -4.02 10.58 -11.25
C CYS A 623 -4.26 11.60 -10.13
N VAL A 624 -4.63 12.84 -10.48
CA VAL A 624 -4.79 13.94 -9.51
C VAL A 624 -6.26 14.11 -9.16
N TYR A 625 -6.55 14.17 -7.85
CA TYR A 625 -7.91 14.40 -7.37
C TYR A 625 -8.40 15.80 -7.78
N GLY A 626 -9.62 15.86 -8.33
CA GLY A 626 -10.24 17.10 -8.79
C GLY A 626 -9.83 17.57 -10.20
N ALA A 627 -8.87 16.91 -10.84
CA ALA A 627 -8.51 17.18 -12.24
C ALA A 627 -9.67 16.84 -13.21
N THR A 628 -9.62 17.43 -14.40
CA THR A 628 -10.56 17.11 -15.48
C THR A 628 -10.21 15.74 -16.07
N VAL A 629 -11.21 14.86 -16.19
CA VAL A 629 -11.07 13.56 -16.87
C VAL A 629 -11.87 13.59 -18.16
N PHE A 630 -11.18 13.47 -19.28
CA PHE A 630 -11.76 13.46 -20.63
C PHE A 630 -12.26 12.05 -21.00
N PRO A 631 -13.06 11.90 -22.07
CA PRO A 631 -13.33 10.59 -22.62
C PRO A 631 -12.04 9.84 -22.96
N HIS A 632 -12.02 8.52 -22.73
CA HIS A 632 -10.93 7.67 -23.20
C HIS A 632 -10.82 7.67 -24.73
N ASN A 633 -9.66 7.25 -25.23
CA ASN A 633 -9.27 7.39 -26.63
C ASN A 633 -10.27 6.80 -27.62
N VAL A 634 -10.91 5.66 -27.33
CA VAL A 634 -11.94 5.10 -28.21
C VAL A 634 -13.10 6.09 -28.42
N GLY A 635 -13.55 6.77 -27.36
CA GLY A 635 -14.56 7.81 -27.46
C GLY A 635 -14.07 9.03 -28.24
N LEU A 636 -12.82 9.45 -28.03
CA LEU A 636 -12.22 10.53 -28.81
C LEU A 636 -12.08 10.19 -30.30
N GLY A 637 -11.77 8.93 -30.62
CA GLY A 637 -11.81 8.42 -31.99
C GLY A 637 -13.19 8.56 -32.62
N ALA A 638 -14.26 8.28 -31.85
CA ALA A 638 -15.64 8.41 -32.29
C ALA A 638 -15.99 9.84 -32.77
N THR A 639 -15.32 10.86 -32.23
CA THR A 639 -15.54 12.27 -32.60
C THR A 639 -15.06 12.64 -34.00
N ARG A 640 -14.06 11.92 -34.53
CA ARG A 640 -13.32 12.26 -35.77
C ARG A 640 -12.70 13.67 -35.76
N ASP A 641 -12.52 14.28 -34.59
CA ASP A 641 -12.16 15.69 -34.42
C ASP A 641 -10.73 15.85 -33.88
N ALA A 642 -9.77 16.01 -34.79
CA ALA A 642 -8.36 16.21 -34.44
C ALA A 642 -8.10 17.55 -33.72
N ASP A 643 -8.88 18.60 -34.01
CA ASP A 643 -8.73 19.88 -33.32
C ASP A 643 -9.17 19.76 -31.85
N LEU A 644 -10.29 19.09 -31.59
CA LEU A 644 -10.73 18.77 -30.24
C LEU A 644 -9.65 18.01 -29.46
N VAL A 645 -9.08 16.95 -30.06
CA VAL A 645 -8.03 16.14 -29.42
C VAL A 645 -6.75 16.96 -29.16
N LYS A 646 -6.39 17.89 -30.05
CA LYS A 646 -5.32 18.86 -29.81
C LYS A 646 -5.64 19.79 -28.63
N ARG A 647 -6.86 20.35 -28.55
CA ARG A 647 -7.30 21.20 -27.43
C ARG A 647 -7.29 20.44 -26.10
N ILE A 648 -7.67 19.16 -26.10
CA ILE A 648 -7.57 18.27 -24.92
C ILE A 648 -6.11 18.11 -24.50
N GLY A 649 -5.18 17.94 -25.44
CA GLY A 649 -3.75 17.93 -25.16
C GLY A 649 -3.25 19.21 -24.49
N VAL A 650 -3.71 20.38 -24.95
CA VAL A 650 -3.36 21.68 -24.34
C VAL A 650 -3.87 21.76 -22.89
N ALA A 651 -5.14 21.44 -22.65
CA ALA A 651 -5.72 21.44 -21.31
C ALA A 651 -4.99 20.46 -20.37
N THR A 652 -4.70 19.25 -20.86
CA THR A 652 -3.96 18.22 -20.13
C THR A 652 -2.56 18.70 -19.75
N ALA A 653 -1.83 19.34 -20.68
CA ALA A 653 -0.49 19.86 -20.41
C ALA A 653 -0.49 20.88 -19.26
N LEU A 654 -1.47 21.78 -19.23
CA LEU A 654 -1.61 22.78 -18.17
C LEU A 654 -1.91 22.11 -16.81
N GLU A 655 -2.86 21.18 -16.76
CA GLU A 655 -3.20 20.49 -15.51
C GLU A 655 -2.07 19.60 -14.98
N VAL A 656 -1.28 18.98 -15.86
CA VAL A 656 -0.10 18.17 -15.48
C VAL A 656 1.05 19.06 -15.00
N ARG A 657 1.29 20.21 -15.66
CA ARG A 657 2.29 21.18 -15.19
C ARG A 657 1.93 21.79 -13.85
N ALA A 658 0.64 22.01 -13.58
CA ALA A 658 0.16 22.49 -12.29
C ALA A 658 0.51 21.53 -11.13
N SER A 659 0.59 20.22 -11.38
CA SER A 659 1.05 19.22 -10.40
C SER A 659 2.57 19.03 -10.37
N GLY A 660 3.33 19.89 -11.05
CA GLY A 660 4.80 19.86 -11.11
C GLY A 660 5.40 18.82 -12.04
N ILE A 661 4.58 17.97 -12.66
CA ILE A 661 5.00 16.88 -13.54
C ILE A 661 5.38 17.45 -14.92
N GLN A 662 6.47 16.98 -15.51
CA GLN A 662 7.01 17.52 -16.77
C GLN A 662 6.90 16.55 -17.95
N TYR A 663 6.57 15.28 -17.68
CA TYR A 663 6.56 14.20 -18.65
C TYR A 663 5.30 13.35 -18.50
N THR A 664 4.56 13.14 -19.60
CA THR A 664 3.40 12.23 -19.64
C THR A 664 3.65 11.05 -20.55
N PHE A 665 3.13 9.88 -20.15
CA PHE A 665 3.11 8.67 -20.96
C PHE A 665 1.90 8.64 -21.92
N ALA A 666 1.75 9.66 -22.75
CA ALA A 666 0.67 9.80 -23.73
C ALA A 666 1.16 10.49 -25.02
N PRO A 667 0.60 10.18 -26.20
CA PRO A 667 -0.56 9.30 -26.43
C PRO A 667 -0.25 7.81 -26.61
N CYS A 668 -1.24 6.98 -26.26
CA CYS A 668 -1.33 5.62 -26.81
C CYS A 668 -1.82 5.70 -28.27
N VAL A 669 -0.99 5.27 -29.21
CA VAL A 669 -1.27 5.28 -30.66
C VAL A 669 -1.41 3.86 -31.21
N ALA A 670 -1.82 2.93 -30.35
CA ALA A 670 -2.18 1.58 -30.74
C ALA A 670 -3.32 1.62 -31.76
N VAL A 671 -3.25 0.74 -32.76
CA VAL A 671 -4.37 0.45 -33.68
C VAL A 671 -4.95 -0.89 -33.25
N SER A 672 -6.08 -0.86 -32.52
CA SER A 672 -6.67 -2.07 -31.93
C SER A 672 -7.38 -2.91 -32.99
N ARG A 673 -6.92 -4.14 -33.23
CA ARG A 673 -7.49 -5.05 -34.24
C ARG A 673 -8.39 -6.14 -33.67
N ASP A 674 -8.52 -6.17 -32.34
CA ASP A 674 -9.34 -7.14 -31.62
C ASP A 674 -9.85 -6.54 -30.30
N PRO A 675 -11.18 -6.31 -30.15
CA PRO A 675 -11.71 -5.68 -28.95
C PRO A 675 -11.58 -6.55 -27.69
N ARG A 676 -11.23 -7.85 -27.80
CA ARG A 676 -10.95 -8.69 -26.61
C ARG A 676 -9.80 -8.17 -25.77
N TRP A 677 -8.94 -7.33 -26.35
CA TRP A 677 -7.83 -6.69 -25.65
C TRP A 677 -8.28 -5.71 -24.59
N GLY A 678 -7.76 -5.88 -23.37
CA GLY A 678 -8.09 -5.06 -22.21
C GLY A 678 -7.60 -3.62 -22.26
N ARG A 679 -6.88 -3.21 -23.32
CA ARG A 679 -6.52 -1.81 -23.59
C ARG A 679 -7.14 -1.26 -24.87
N CYS A 680 -8.16 -1.93 -25.41
CA CYS A 680 -8.86 -1.46 -26.61
C CYS A 680 -9.35 0.00 -26.46
N TYR A 681 -9.80 0.39 -25.26
CA TYR A 681 -10.25 1.77 -24.99
C TYR A 681 -9.13 2.82 -25.06
N GLU A 682 -7.86 2.42 -24.91
CA GLU A 682 -6.70 3.30 -25.07
C GLU A 682 -6.33 3.51 -26.55
N SER A 683 -6.89 2.71 -27.47
CA SER A 683 -6.79 2.94 -28.91
C SER A 683 -7.88 3.89 -29.38
N TYR A 684 -7.51 4.84 -30.25
CA TYR A 684 -8.51 5.71 -30.86
C TYR A 684 -9.42 4.96 -31.84
N SER A 685 -8.93 3.92 -32.51
CA SER A 685 -9.69 3.24 -33.57
C SER A 685 -9.03 1.94 -34.01
N GLU A 686 -9.82 1.06 -34.63
CA GLU A 686 -9.27 -0.02 -35.44
C GLU A 686 -8.66 0.46 -36.76
N ASP A 687 -9.03 1.66 -37.24
CA ASP A 687 -8.51 2.26 -38.47
C ASP A 687 -7.28 3.13 -38.19
N THR A 688 -6.20 2.82 -38.91
CA THR A 688 -4.92 3.53 -38.80
C THR A 688 -5.05 5.02 -39.11
N ASN A 689 -5.87 5.43 -40.08
CA ASN A 689 -5.97 6.84 -40.46
C ASN A 689 -6.66 7.69 -39.40
N ILE A 690 -7.63 7.14 -38.66
CA ILE A 690 -8.20 7.81 -37.49
C ILE A 690 -7.13 7.98 -36.41
N VAL A 691 -6.40 6.91 -36.06
CA VAL A 691 -5.33 7.00 -35.05
C VAL A 691 -4.28 8.04 -35.44
N ARG A 692 -3.86 8.08 -36.72
CA ARG A 692 -2.98 9.10 -37.30
C ARG A 692 -3.51 10.52 -37.10
N LYS A 693 -4.80 10.78 -37.38
CA LYS A 693 -5.42 12.09 -37.12
C LYS A 693 -5.40 12.48 -35.63
N MET A 694 -5.58 11.51 -34.73
CA MET A 694 -5.59 11.75 -33.28
C MET A 694 -4.19 11.97 -32.68
N THR A 695 -3.11 11.71 -33.43
CA THR A 695 -1.75 12.08 -33.01
C THR A 695 -1.58 13.58 -32.79
N SER A 696 -2.51 14.41 -33.27
CA SER A 696 -2.63 15.85 -33.00
C SER A 696 -2.56 16.23 -31.51
N ILE A 697 -2.87 15.30 -30.61
CA ILE A 697 -2.64 15.47 -29.17
C ILE A 697 -1.16 15.72 -28.82
N VAL A 698 -0.20 15.21 -29.59
CA VAL A 698 1.23 15.48 -29.39
C VAL A 698 1.52 16.97 -29.51
N ALA A 699 1.00 17.62 -30.55
CA ALA A 699 1.11 19.07 -30.71
C ALA A 699 0.32 19.85 -29.64
N GLY A 700 -0.73 19.26 -29.06
CA GLY A 700 -1.42 19.85 -27.90
C GLY A 700 -0.56 19.81 -26.63
N LEU A 701 0.03 18.65 -26.35
CA LEU A 701 0.86 18.41 -25.16
C LEU A 701 2.17 19.20 -25.20
N GLN A 702 2.90 19.14 -26.32
CA GLN A 702 4.24 19.70 -26.48
C GLN A 702 4.25 21.09 -27.12
N GLY A 703 3.18 21.47 -27.81
CA GLY A 703 3.16 22.61 -28.73
C GLY A 703 3.52 22.19 -30.16
N GLN A 704 3.19 23.06 -31.12
CA GLN A 704 3.43 22.82 -32.54
C GLN A 704 4.88 23.19 -32.92
N PRO A 705 5.66 22.28 -33.53
CA PRO A 705 6.98 22.65 -34.06
C PRO A 705 6.87 23.75 -35.13
N PRO A 706 7.79 24.72 -35.16
CA PRO A 706 7.82 25.73 -36.21
C PRO A 706 8.16 25.11 -37.57
N GLU A 707 7.82 25.83 -38.65
CA GLU A 707 8.20 25.42 -40.00
C GLU A 707 9.72 25.30 -40.13
N GLY A 708 10.19 24.23 -40.78
CA GLY A 708 11.63 23.94 -40.91
C GLY A 708 12.27 23.28 -39.69
N HIS A 709 11.51 22.96 -38.62
CA HIS A 709 12.02 22.17 -37.50
C HIS A 709 12.55 20.80 -37.99
N PRO A 710 13.76 20.38 -37.58
CA PRO A 710 14.36 19.15 -38.11
C PRO A 710 13.51 17.90 -37.86
N HIS A 711 13.31 17.08 -38.89
CA HIS A 711 12.53 15.85 -38.79
C HIS A 711 13.11 14.91 -37.73
N GLY A 712 12.23 14.37 -36.88
CA GLY A 712 12.58 13.46 -35.79
C GLY A 712 13.32 14.09 -34.61
N TYR A 713 13.61 15.40 -34.64
CA TYR A 713 14.17 16.11 -33.50
C TYR A 713 13.06 16.47 -32.50
N PRO A 714 13.22 16.19 -31.18
CA PRO A 714 12.18 16.46 -30.20
C PRO A 714 11.89 17.96 -30.07
N PHE A 715 10.65 18.31 -29.73
CA PHE A 715 10.19 19.70 -29.62
C PHE A 715 9.32 19.91 -28.38
N ILE A 716 9.51 21.04 -27.69
CA ILE A 716 8.64 21.54 -26.62
C ILE A 716 8.56 23.06 -26.80
N ALA A 717 7.36 23.62 -26.89
CA ALA A 717 7.16 25.04 -27.15
C ALA A 717 7.51 25.96 -25.96
N GLY A 718 7.38 25.46 -24.72
CA GLY A 718 7.75 26.23 -23.54
C GLY A 718 7.42 25.54 -22.23
N ARG A 719 7.60 26.28 -21.13
CA ARG A 719 7.45 25.78 -19.74
C ARG A 719 6.07 25.19 -19.44
N ASN A 720 5.02 25.70 -20.09
CA ASN A 720 3.64 25.27 -19.86
C ASN A 720 3.24 24.01 -20.65
N ASN A 721 4.13 23.50 -21.51
CA ASN A 721 3.95 22.27 -22.27
C ASN A 721 4.67 21.11 -21.60
N ILE A 722 4.24 19.87 -21.81
CA ILE A 722 4.84 18.67 -21.20
C ILE A 722 5.48 17.79 -22.26
N VAL A 723 6.49 17.00 -21.88
CA VAL A 723 7.08 15.98 -22.76
C VAL A 723 6.04 14.88 -23.00
N ALA A 724 5.79 14.52 -24.26
CA ALA A 724 4.87 13.46 -24.65
C ALA A 724 5.60 12.13 -24.91
N CYS A 725 4.83 11.04 -24.92
CA CYS A 725 5.28 9.68 -25.17
C CYS A 725 4.33 8.95 -26.13
N ALA A 726 4.77 8.70 -27.36
CA ALA A 726 4.01 7.82 -28.24
C ALA A 726 4.23 6.36 -27.80
N LYS A 727 3.14 5.63 -27.53
CA LYS A 727 3.20 4.25 -27.00
C LYS A 727 2.14 3.30 -27.60
N HIS A 728 2.36 1.98 -27.62
CA HIS A 728 3.61 1.27 -27.31
C HIS A 728 4.23 0.68 -28.58
N PHE A 729 5.51 0.95 -28.80
CA PHE A 729 6.23 0.67 -30.04
C PHE A 729 6.66 -0.81 -30.10
N VAL A 730 6.16 -1.63 -31.02
CA VAL A 730 5.08 -1.36 -31.98
C VAL A 730 4.18 -2.58 -32.14
N GLY A 731 2.91 -2.36 -32.47
CA GLY A 731 1.97 -3.44 -32.76
C GLY A 731 1.29 -4.03 -31.53
N ASP A 732 1.28 -3.32 -30.40
CA ASP A 732 0.54 -3.67 -29.18
C ASP A 732 -0.95 -3.95 -29.44
N GLY A 733 -1.62 -3.18 -30.30
CA GLY A 733 -3.01 -3.40 -30.68
C GLY A 733 -3.27 -4.57 -31.66
N GLY A 734 -2.24 -5.25 -32.13
CA GLY A 734 -2.32 -6.33 -33.13
C GLY A 734 -2.10 -7.74 -32.59
N THR A 735 -2.10 -7.93 -31.27
CA THR A 735 -1.78 -9.23 -30.67
C THR A 735 -2.83 -10.29 -30.99
N HIS A 736 -2.38 -11.53 -31.13
CA HIS A 736 -3.25 -12.65 -31.45
C HIS A 736 -4.37 -12.80 -30.41
N ARG A 737 -5.63 -12.79 -30.88
CA ARG A 737 -6.85 -12.84 -30.05
C ARG A 737 -6.99 -11.72 -29.03
N GLY A 738 -6.28 -10.60 -29.24
CA GLY A 738 -6.29 -9.46 -28.33
C GLY A 738 -5.70 -9.78 -26.96
N LEU A 739 -4.74 -10.69 -26.84
CA LEU A 739 -4.07 -10.95 -25.56
C LEU A 739 -3.09 -9.83 -25.24
N ASN A 740 -3.22 -9.19 -24.08
CA ASN A 740 -2.30 -8.17 -23.61
C ASN A 740 -0.88 -8.76 -23.51
N GLU A 741 0.12 -8.04 -24.04
CA GLU A 741 1.53 -8.48 -24.09
C GLU A 741 1.79 -9.73 -24.95
N GLY A 742 0.78 -10.17 -25.70
CA GLY A 742 0.82 -11.32 -26.57
C GLY A 742 1.72 -11.13 -27.80
N ASN A 743 1.55 -12.01 -28.77
CA ASN A 743 2.33 -12.00 -30.00
C ASN A 743 1.52 -11.41 -31.15
N THR A 744 2.06 -10.39 -31.81
CA THR A 744 1.53 -9.79 -33.04
C THR A 744 2.13 -10.52 -34.24
N MET A 745 1.26 -11.17 -35.02
CA MET A 745 1.66 -12.11 -36.08
C MET A 745 1.25 -11.57 -37.45
N LEU A 746 2.17 -10.89 -38.12
CA LEU A 746 1.93 -10.25 -39.42
C LEU A 746 3.24 -9.90 -40.15
N SER A 747 3.13 -9.58 -41.43
CA SER A 747 4.25 -9.18 -42.29
C SER A 747 4.88 -7.86 -41.81
N TYR A 748 6.13 -7.57 -42.21
CA TYR A 748 6.73 -6.27 -41.87
C TYR A 748 5.98 -5.12 -42.57
N GLU A 749 5.51 -5.36 -43.79
CA GLU A 749 4.73 -4.42 -44.59
C GLU A 749 3.42 -4.05 -43.89
N ASP A 750 2.71 -5.02 -43.32
CA ASP A 750 1.50 -4.76 -42.54
C ASP A 750 1.81 -4.10 -41.20
N LEU A 751 2.95 -4.44 -40.56
CA LEU A 751 3.39 -3.78 -39.33
C LEU A 751 3.62 -2.30 -39.60
N GLU A 752 4.30 -1.98 -40.71
CA GLU A 752 4.58 -0.63 -41.15
C GLU A 752 3.30 0.13 -41.54
N ARG A 753 2.47 -0.50 -42.37
CA ARG A 753 1.22 0.08 -42.88
C ARG A 753 0.20 0.36 -41.78
N ILE A 754 0.00 -0.58 -40.85
CA ILE A 754 -1.06 -0.51 -39.84
C ILE A 754 -0.55 0.14 -38.56
N HIS A 755 0.49 -0.43 -37.95
CA HIS A 755 0.86 -0.14 -36.57
C HIS A 755 2.00 0.88 -36.43
N MET A 756 2.84 1.05 -37.46
CA MET A 756 3.94 2.02 -37.46
C MET A 756 3.50 3.40 -37.95
N ALA A 757 2.53 3.47 -38.85
CA ALA A 757 2.13 4.71 -39.50
C ALA A 757 1.79 5.87 -38.53
N PRO A 758 1.12 5.65 -37.38
CA PRO A 758 0.91 6.71 -36.38
C PRO A 758 2.20 7.28 -35.78
N TYR A 759 3.27 6.48 -35.66
CA TYR A 759 4.55 6.96 -35.14
C TYR A 759 5.22 7.95 -36.08
N LEU A 760 5.04 7.83 -37.40
CA LEU A 760 5.55 8.80 -38.37
C LEU A 760 5.00 10.20 -38.10
N ASP A 761 3.70 10.31 -37.81
CA ASP A 761 3.04 11.58 -37.53
C ASP A 761 3.45 12.13 -36.15
N CYS A 762 3.65 11.28 -35.14
CA CYS A 762 4.20 11.67 -33.85
C CYS A 762 5.64 12.20 -33.96
N ILE A 763 6.49 11.53 -34.75
CA ILE A 763 7.89 11.93 -35.02
C ILE A 763 7.92 13.25 -35.78
N ALA A 764 7.04 13.45 -36.77
CA ALA A 764 6.91 14.71 -37.50
C ALA A 764 6.47 15.87 -36.59
N GLN A 765 5.67 15.59 -35.56
CA GLN A 765 5.27 16.57 -34.53
C GLN A 765 6.33 16.77 -33.43
N GLY A 766 7.50 16.11 -33.55
CA GLY A 766 8.61 16.27 -32.61
C GLY A 766 8.37 15.60 -31.25
N VAL A 767 7.65 14.47 -31.20
CA VAL A 767 7.41 13.73 -29.94
C VAL A 767 8.72 13.51 -29.17
N GLY A 768 8.72 13.79 -27.86
CA GLY A 768 9.94 13.76 -27.04
C GLY A 768 10.44 12.35 -26.76
N THR A 769 9.52 11.40 -26.58
CA THR A 769 9.84 10.02 -26.17
C THR A 769 8.96 9.00 -26.88
N ILE A 770 9.44 7.76 -26.95
CA ILE A 770 8.68 6.61 -27.45
C ILE A 770 8.86 5.46 -26.46
N MET A 771 7.76 4.83 -26.05
CA MET A 771 7.80 3.68 -25.12
C MET A 771 7.71 2.38 -25.91
N ALA A 772 8.62 1.44 -25.67
CA ALA A 772 8.59 0.12 -26.30
C ALA A 772 7.50 -0.79 -25.70
N SER A 773 6.83 -1.57 -26.54
CA SER A 773 5.73 -2.48 -26.15
C SER A 773 6.22 -3.77 -25.50
N TYR A 774 5.45 -4.30 -24.54
CA TYR A 774 5.66 -5.64 -23.97
C TYR A 774 5.46 -6.79 -24.96
N SER A 775 4.67 -6.53 -26.01
CA SER A 775 4.29 -7.55 -26.99
C SER A 775 5.51 -8.12 -27.72
N SER A 776 5.28 -9.24 -28.39
CA SER A 776 6.21 -9.78 -29.36
C SER A 776 5.74 -9.47 -30.78
N TRP A 777 6.67 -9.39 -31.73
CA TRP A 777 6.37 -9.45 -33.15
C TRP A 777 6.96 -10.73 -33.74
N ASN A 778 6.11 -11.57 -34.33
CA ASN A 778 6.49 -12.88 -34.88
C ASN A 778 7.36 -13.74 -33.93
N GLY A 779 7.05 -13.68 -32.63
CA GLY A 779 7.73 -14.42 -31.56
C GLY A 779 8.86 -13.67 -30.86
N SER A 780 9.39 -12.60 -31.45
CA SER A 780 10.52 -11.81 -30.90
C SER A 780 10.02 -10.70 -29.97
N LYS A 781 10.59 -10.61 -28.77
CA LYS A 781 10.24 -9.58 -27.78
C LYS A 781 10.73 -8.20 -28.21
N LEU A 782 9.82 -7.22 -28.24
CA LEU A 782 10.08 -5.89 -28.77
C LEU A 782 11.10 -5.08 -27.97
N HIS A 783 11.15 -5.20 -26.62
CA HIS A 783 12.19 -4.55 -25.81
C HIS A 783 13.62 -5.05 -26.12
N THR A 784 13.78 -6.14 -26.87
CA THR A 784 15.09 -6.68 -27.29
C THR A 784 15.29 -6.66 -28.80
N ASP A 785 14.36 -6.09 -29.56
CA ASP A 785 14.40 -6.10 -31.01
C ASP A 785 15.23 -4.93 -31.55
N ARG A 786 16.52 -5.20 -31.82
CA ARG A 786 17.45 -4.19 -32.32
C ARG A 786 17.07 -3.67 -33.71
N PHE A 787 16.48 -4.52 -34.56
CA PHE A 787 16.05 -4.14 -35.89
C PHE A 787 14.97 -3.07 -35.79
N LEU A 788 13.94 -3.27 -34.96
CA LEU A 788 12.86 -2.30 -34.80
C LEU A 788 13.28 -1.06 -34.00
N LEU A 789 13.95 -1.23 -32.86
CA LEU A 789 14.27 -0.11 -31.95
C LEU A 789 15.42 0.77 -32.42
N THR A 790 16.40 0.21 -33.13
CA THR A 790 17.56 0.98 -33.61
C THR A 790 17.47 1.20 -35.12
N GLU A 791 17.51 0.13 -35.92
CA GLU A 791 17.66 0.24 -37.38
C GLU A 791 16.44 0.88 -38.03
N VAL A 792 15.23 0.57 -37.54
CA VAL A 792 13.99 1.21 -38.02
C VAL A 792 13.75 2.53 -37.28
N LEU A 793 13.53 2.52 -35.96
CA LEU A 793 13.07 3.71 -35.26
C LEU A 793 14.10 4.85 -35.23
N LYS A 794 15.35 4.55 -34.86
CA LYS A 794 16.38 5.58 -34.69
C LYS A 794 17.06 5.96 -35.99
N ASP A 795 17.32 4.97 -36.85
CA ASP A 795 18.09 5.17 -38.08
C ASP A 795 17.19 5.47 -39.29
N LYS A 796 16.27 4.57 -39.66
CA LYS A 796 15.36 4.76 -40.82
C LYS A 796 14.36 5.91 -40.60
N LEU A 797 13.68 5.94 -39.45
CA LEU A 797 12.69 6.98 -39.12
C LEU A 797 13.32 8.25 -38.53
N GLY A 798 14.62 8.20 -38.20
CA GLY A 798 15.38 9.37 -37.76
C GLY A 798 15.03 9.91 -36.37
N PHE A 799 14.34 9.15 -35.52
CA PHE A 799 13.96 9.60 -34.18
C PHE A 799 15.18 9.99 -33.32
N LYS A 800 15.23 11.22 -32.80
CA LYS A 800 16.32 11.78 -31.97
C LYS A 800 15.97 12.01 -30.50
N GLY A 801 14.71 11.76 -30.11
CA GLY A 801 14.31 11.65 -28.71
C GLY A 801 14.86 10.37 -28.07
N PHE A 802 14.38 10.04 -26.87
CA PHE A 802 14.81 8.81 -26.17
C PHE A 802 13.71 7.74 -26.14
N VAL A 803 14.13 6.48 -26.22
CA VAL A 803 13.28 5.30 -26.11
C VAL A 803 13.25 4.83 -24.66
N ILE A 804 12.07 4.72 -24.09
CA ILE A 804 11.88 4.23 -22.71
C ILE A 804 11.31 2.80 -22.72
N SER A 805 11.72 1.96 -21.76
CA SER A 805 11.03 0.70 -21.52
C SER A 805 9.67 0.92 -20.86
N ASP A 806 8.79 -0.07 -20.96
CA ASP A 806 7.58 -0.12 -20.15
C ASP A 806 7.91 -0.68 -18.75
N TRP A 807 6.96 -0.60 -17.81
CA TRP A 807 7.09 -0.95 -16.40
C TRP A 807 7.53 -2.41 -16.17
N GLU A 808 8.73 -2.58 -15.59
CA GLU A 808 9.33 -3.90 -15.34
C GLU A 808 9.48 -4.76 -16.60
N ALA A 809 9.46 -4.17 -17.81
CA ALA A 809 9.49 -4.90 -19.07
C ALA A 809 10.69 -5.87 -19.16
N LEU A 810 11.84 -5.45 -18.65
CA LEU A 810 13.04 -6.29 -18.67
C LEU A 810 12.90 -7.56 -17.83
N ASN A 811 12.05 -7.55 -16.79
CA ASN A 811 11.75 -8.75 -15.99
C ASN A 811 10.94 -9.78 -16.79
N ARG A 812 10.21 -9.32 -17.83
CA ARG A 812 9.33 -10.12 -18.69
C ARG A 812 10.03 -10.69 -19.92
N LEU A 813 11.35 -10.50 -20.04
CA LEU A 813 12.16 -10.96 -21.17
C LEU A 813 12.71 -12.39 -21.01
N SER A 814 12.55 -13.00 -19.84
CA SER A 814 13.03 -14.36 -19.56
C SER A 814 11.94 -15.23 -18.98
N GLU A 815 11.97 -16.51 -19.30
CA GLU A 815 11.14 -17.55 -18.69
C GLU A 815 12.00 -18.53 -17.90
N PRO A 816 11.79 -18.72 -16.58
CA PRO A 816 10.83 -18.01 -15.72
C PRO A 816 11.15 -16.51 -15.57
N LEU A 817 10.12 -15.70 -15.28
CA LEU A 817 10.23 -14.25 -15.12
C LEU A 817 11.42 -13.82 -14.27
N GLY A 818 12.29 -12.99 -14.85
CA GLY A 818 13.44 -12.40 -14.17
C GLY A 818 14.59 -13.32 -13.82
N SER A 819 14.61 -14.56 -14.32
CA SER A 819 15.64 -15.58 -14.03
C SER A 819 17.03 -15.22 -14.56
N ASN A 820 17.14 -14.40 -15.61
CA ASN A 820 18.41 -13.95 -16.20
C ASN A 820 18.47 -12.43 -16.39
N TYR A 821 18.13 -11.69 -15.33
CA TYR A 821 17.90 -10.25 -15.39
C TYR A 821 19.10 -9.47 -15.96
N ARG A 822 20.33 -9.82 -15.59
CA ARG A 822 21.55 -9.23 -16.17
C ARG A 822 21.57 -9.29 -17.70
N ARG A 823 21.27 -10.46 -18.27
CA ARG A 823 21.21 -10.64 -19.73
C ARG A 823 20.05 -9.83 -20.32
N CYS A 824 18.90 -9.77 -19.65
CA CYS A 824 17.77 -8.95 -20.07
C CYS A 824 18.14 -7.46 -20.13
N VAL A 825 18.89 -6.93 -19.15
CA VAL A 825 19.43 -5.56 -19.17
C VAL A 825 20.35 -5.36 -20.37
N ALA A 826 21.31 -6.27 -20.58
CA ALA A 826 22.25 -6.18 -21.70
C ALA A 826 21.53 -6.17 -23.05
N SER A 827 20.61 -7.12 -23.27
CA SER A 827 19.85 -7.26 -24.50
C SER A 827 18.99 -6.03 -24.78
N ALA A 828 18.27 -5.51 -23.78
CA ALA A 828 17.37 -4.37 -23.98
C ALA A 828 18.14 -3.07 -24.26
N VAL A 829 19.19 -2.78 -23.49
CA VAL A 829 20.00 -1.56 -23.71
C VAL A 829 20.74 -1.63 -25.04
N ASN A 830 21.29 -2.78 -25.42
CA ASN A 830 21.97 -2.95 -26.71
C ASN A 830 21.00 -2.96 -27.90
N ALA A 831 19.73 -3.34 -27.70
CA ALA A 831 18.70 -3.24 -28.73
C ALA A 831 18.31 -1.79 -29.04
N GLY A 832 18.46 -0.88 -28.08
CA GLY A 832 18.23 0.56 -28.28
C GLY A 832 17.41 1.24 -27.20
N ILE A 833 17.07 0.57 -26.10
CA ILE A 833 16.43 1.24 -24.95
C ILE A 833 17.41 2.26 -24.33
N ASP A 834 16.95 3.50 -24.17
CA ASP A 834 17.75 4.61 -23.64
C ASP A 834 17.53 4.79 -22.13
N MET A 835 16.28 4.68 -21.68
CA MET A 835 15.89 4.78 -20.27
C MET A 835 15.06 3.55 -19.88
N VAL A 836 15.38 2.97 -18.72
CA VAL A 836 14.67 1.78 -18.21
C VAL A 836 13.75 2.18 -17.06
N MET A 837 12.48 1.81 -17.19
CA MET A 837 11.48 1.86 -16.12
C MET A 837 11.59 0.58 -15.27
N VAL A 838 12.40 0.66 -14.22
CA VAL A 838 12.97 -0.54 -13.57
C VAL A 838 11.98 -1.32 -12.69
N GLY A 839 11.05 -0.62 -12.05
CA GLY A 839 10.13 -1.18 -11.05
C GLY A 839 10.85 -1.73 -9.81
N ARG A 840 10.49 -2.94 -9.36
CA ARG A 840 10.87 -3.48 -8.04
C ARG A 840 12.34 -3.93 -7.93
N LYS A 841 12.98 -4.29 -9.04
CA LYS A 841 14.38 -4.79 -9.06
C LYS A 841 15.44 -3.68 -9.20
N TYR A 842 15.15 -2.48 -8.69
CA TYR A 842 16.01 -1.29 -8.86
C TYR A 842 17.44 -1.47 -8.34
N ASN A 843 17.65 -2.09 -7.17
CA ASN A 843 19.00 -2.34 -6.66
C ASN A 843 19.80 -3.28 -7.58
N GLN A 844 19.17 -4.38 -8.01
CA GLN A 844 19.80 -5.35 -8.91
C GLN A 844 20.11 -4.73 -10.28
N PHE A 845 19.19 -3.92 -10.82
CA PHE A 845 19.40 -3.22 -12.08
C PHE A 845 20.61 -2.28 -12.04
N VAL A 846 20.76 -1.50 -10.96
CA VAL A 846 21.91 -0.59 -10.78
C VAL A 846 23.22 -1.38 -10.76
N GLU A 847 23.28 -2.48 -10.02
CA GLU A 847 24.45 -3.35 -9.97
C GLU A 847 24.77 -3.96 -11.35
N ASP A 848 23.74 -4.49 -12.03
CA ASP A 848 23.88 -5.15 -13.32
C ASP A 848 24.33 -4.19 -14.42
N ILE A 849 23.72 -3.01 -14.54
CA ILE A 849 24.06 -2.05 -15.59
C ILE A 849 25.47 -1.47 -15.41
N ILE A 850 25.91 -1.22 -14.16
CA ILE A 850 27.28 -0.80 -13.85
C ILE A 850 28.26 -1.91 -14.22
N SER A 851 27.95 -3.15 -13.86
CA SER A 851 28.79 -4.30 -14.18
C SER A 851 28.89 -4.55 -15.70
N LEU A 852 27.78 -4.46 -16.43
CA LEU A 852 27.73 -4.59 -17.91
C LEU A 852 28.54 -3.50 -18.62
N ALA A 853 28.48 -2.28 -18.12
CA ALA A 853 29.27 -1.18 -18.68
C ALA A 853 30.77 -1.36 -18.42
N LYS A 854 31.14 -1.80 -17.20
CA LYS A 854 32.55 -2.03 -16.82
C LYS A 854 33.17 -3.23 -17.54
N SER A 855 32.38 -4.27 -17.83
CA SER A 855 32.84 -5.42 -18.62
C SER A 855 32.92 -5.13 -20.13
N GLY A 856 32.31 -4.03 -20.60
CA GLY A 856 32.24 -3.69 -22.02
C GLY A 856 31.14 -4.43 -22.79
N GLU A 857 30.29 -5.21 -22.11
CA GLU A 857 29.13 -5.89 -22.71
C GLU A 857 28.06 -4.91 -23.18
N ILE A 858 27.95 -3.75 -22.52
CA ILE A 858 27.28 -2.56 -23.06
C ILE A 858 28.38 -1.56 -23.44
N PRO A 859 28.59 -1.27 -24.74
CA PRO A 859 29.67 -0.39 -25.16
C PRO A 859 29.40 1.06 -24.74
N THR A 860 30.46 1.81 -24.41
CA THR A 860 30.36 3.23 -23.99
C THR A 860 29.67 4.09 -25.05
N SER A 861 29.77 3.75 -26.34
CA SER A 861 29.04 4.42 -27.42
C SER A 861 27.52 4.30 -27.27
N ARG A 862 27.00 3.12 -26.88
CA ARG A 862 25.56 2.89 -26.62
C ARG A 862 25.09 3.69 -25.41
N ILE A 863 25.90 3.74 -24.34
CA ILE A 863 25.63 4.55 -23.15
C ILE A 863 25.60 6.04 -23.50
N ASN A 864 26.59 6.53 -24.27
CA ASN A 864 26.62 7.92 -24.69
C ASN A 864 25.42 8.28 -25.58
N ASP A 865 25.03 7.46 -26.56
CA ASP A 865 23.83 7.71 -27.38
C ASP A 865 22.56 7.81 -26.51
N ALA A 866 22.38 6.90 -25.56
CA ALA A 866 21.25 6.93 -24.65
C ALA A 866 21.20 8.22 -23.82
N VAL A 867 22.34 8.60 -23.21
CA VAL A 867 22.41 9.79 -22.37
C VAL A 867 22.29 11.07 -23.18
N GLU A 868 22.86 11.14 -24.39
CA GLU A 868 22.68 12.28 -25.30
C GLU A 868 21.21 12.54 -25.61
N ARG A 869 20.44 11.48 -25.89
CA ARG A 869 18.99 11.56 -26.16
C ARG A 869 18.21 12.03 -24.93
N ILE A 870 18.53 11.50 -23.75
CA ILE A 870 17.87 11.88 -22.49
C ILE A 870 18.17 13.35 -22.15
N LEU A 871 19.43 13.76 -22.23
CA LEU A 871 19.85 15.14 -21.97
C LEU A 871 19.23 16.12 -22.98
N ARG A 872 19.19 15.75 -24.27
CA ARG A 872 18.53 16.55 -25.32
C ARG A 872 17.09 16.87 -24.95
N VAL A 873 16.31 15.86 -24.58
CA VAL A 873 14.91 16.05 -24.16
C VAL A 873 14.82 16.91 -22.90
N LYS A 874 15.70 16.72 -21.90
CA LYS A 874 15.72 17.53 -20.68
C LYS A 874 16.02 19.01 -20.95
N PHE A 875 16.97 19.30 -21.82
CA PHE A 875 17.30 20.68 -22.20
C PHE A 875 16.15 21.34 -22.97
N ILE A 876 15.56 20.63 -23.95
CA ILE A 876 14.44 21.17 -24.74
C ILE A 876 13.19 21.37 -23.87
N ALA A 877 12.96 20.53 -22.88
CA ALA A 877 11.88 20.69 -21.89
C ALA A 877 12.10 21.88 -20.93
N GLY A 878 13.23 22.59 -21.04
CA GLY A 878 13.58 23.74 -20.19
C GLY A 878 13.84 23.36 -18.73
N LEU A 879 14.21 22.11 -18.46
CA LEU A 879 14.27 21.56 -17.11
C LEU A 879 15.49 22.06 -16.30
N PHE A 880 16.50 22.59 -17.00
CA PHE A 880 17.66 23.24 -16.39
C PHE A 880 17.34 24.69 -16.01
N GLU A 881 16.45 25.35 -16.75
CA GLU A 881 16.02 26.73 -16.51
C GLU A 881 14.89 26.80 -15.49
N TYR A 882 13.95 25.85 -15.58
CA TYR A 882 12.74 25.80 -14.77
C TYR A 882 12.56 24.42 -14.11
N PRO A 883 13.44 24.07 -13.16
CA PRO A 883 13.39 22.75 -12.53
C PRO A 883 12.14 22.56 -11.65
N PHE A 884 11.57 23.63 -11.10
CA PHE A 884 10.46 23.58 -10.14
C PHE A 884 9.09 23.88 -10.78
N ALA A 885 8.05 23.37 -10.12
CA ALA A 885 6.65 23.56 -10.48
C ALA A 885 6.27 25.04 -10.58
N ASP A 886 5.38 25.37 -11.52
CA ASP A 886 4.78 26.69 -11.63
C ASP A 886 3.44 26.74 -10.88
N ARG A 887 3.44 27.33 -9.69
CA ARG A 887 2.27 27.39 -8.82
C ARG A 887 1.16 28.30 -9.36
N SER A 888 1.46 29.17 -10.33
CA SER A 888 0.42 30.01 -10.96
C SER A 888 -0.60 29.20 -11.76
N LEU A 889 -0.25 27.97 -12.17
CA LEU A 889 -1.12 27.07 -12.92
C LEU A 889 -2.12 26.31 -12.04
N LEU A 890 -2.02 26.35 -10.71
CA LEU A 890 -2.91 25.56 -9.82
C LEU A 890 -4.40 25.84 -10.07
N GLY A 891 -4.76 27.07 -10.44
CA GLY A 891 -6.14 27.46 -10.77
C GLY A 891 -6.69 26.87 -12.08
N THR A 892 -5.85 26.26 -12.92
CA THR A 892 -6.30 25.62 -14.17
C THR A 892 -6.80 24.20 -13.96
N VAL A 893 -6.42 23.55 -12.84
CA VAL A 893 -6.79 22.15 -12.54
C VAL A 893 -8.28 22.04 -12.29
N GLY A 894 -8.96 21.19 -13.06
CA GLY A 894 -10.41 21.01 -12.95
C GLY A 894 -11.22 22.28 -13.21
N CYS A 895 -10.65 23.27 -13.90
CA CYS A 895 -11.32 24.55 -14.12
C CYS A 895 -12.52 24.39 -15.07
N LYS A 896 -13.47 25.32 -14.97
CA LYS A 896 -14.71 25.28 -15.77
C LYS A 896 -14.45 25.23 -17.28
N LEU A 897 -13.41 25.90 -17.77
CA LEU A 897 -13.07 25.89 -19.20
C LEU A 897 -12.69 24.48 -19.68
N HIS A 898 -11.87 23.76 -18.90
CA HIS A 898 -11.45 22.41 -19.25
C HIS A 898 -12.60 21.41 -19.10
N ARG A 899 -13.44 21.56 -18.07
CA ARG A 899 -14.65 20.75 -17.90
C ARG A 899 -15.66 20.97 -19.02
N ASN A 900 -15.86 22.20 -19.48
CA ASN A 900 -16.68 22.47 -20.66
C ASN A 900 -16.11 21.81 -21.93
N LEU A 901 -14.78 21.78 -22.07
CA LEU A 901 -14.13 21.06 -23.18
C LEU A 901 -14.34 19.54 -23.06
N ALA A 902 -14.25 18.98 -21.86
CA ALA A 902 -14.55 17.58 -21.62
C ALA A 902 -16.03 17.25 -21.89
N GLN A 903 -16.97 18.12 -21.48
CA GLN A 903 -18.39 18.02 -21.84
C GLN A 903 -18.61 18.04 -23.36
N GLU A 904 -17.94 18.95 -24.09
CA GLU A 904 -17.95 18.96 -25.56
C GLU A 904 -17.47 17.62 -26.14
N ALA A 905 -16.39 17.07 -25.59
CA ALA A 905 -15.81 15.80 -26.03
C ALA A 905 -16.73 14.62 -25.74
N VAL A 906 -17.35 14.57 -24.54
CA VAL A 906 -18.37 13.58 -24.18
C VAL A 906 -19.46 13.59 -25.23
N ARG A 907 -20.15 14.74 -25.42
CA ARG A 907 -21.22 14.90 -26.42
C ARG A 907 -20.82 14.37 -27.81
N LYS A 908 -19.65 14.77 -28.31
CA LYS A 908 -19.18 14.39 -29.65
C LYS A 908 -18.77 12.91 -29.76
N SER A 909 -18.47 12.25 -28.63
CA SER A 909 -18.06 10.85 -28.61
C SER A 909 -19.22 9.85 -28.66
N LEU A 910 -20.42 10.28 -28.25
CA LEU A 910 -21.59 9.41 -28.13
C LEU A 910 -22.06 8.95 -29.50
N VAL A 911 -22.23 7.64 -29.64
CA VAL A 911 -22.73 7.03 -30.88
C VAL A 911 -24.14 6.50 -30.65
N LEU A 912 -25.11 7.05 -31.38
CA LEU A 912 -26.48 6.58 -31.36
C LEU A 912 -26.60 5.34 -32.26
N LEU A 913 -26.88 4.20 -31.66
CA LEU A 913 -26.95 2.90 -32.36
C LEU A 913 -28.37 2.54 -32.78
N LYS A 914 -29.36 2.96 -32.00
CA LYS A 914 -30.78 2.73 -32.27
C LYS A 914 -31.59 3.92 -31.76
N ASN A 915 -32.62 4.33 -32.51
CA ASN A 915 -33.53 5.40 -32.10
C ASN A 915 -34.98 5.15 -32.57
N GLY A 916 -35.69 4.27 -31.87
CA GLY A 916 -37.04 3.83 -32.18
C GLY A 916 -37.11 2.33 -32.51
N LYS A 917 -38.22 1.67 -32.14
CA LYS A 917 -38.52 0.29 -32.56
C LYS A 917 -38.95 0.21 -34.02
N GLU A 918 -39.58 1.27 -34.51
CA GLU A 918 -40.00 1.44 -35.90
C GLU A 918 -39.21 2.59 -36.51
N SER A 919 -38.82 2.46 -37.77
CA SER A 919 -38.00 3.44 -38.50
C SER A 919 -38.61 4.85 -38.59
N ASN A 920 -39.92 4.98 -38.38
CA ASN A 920 -40.66 6.21 -38.63
C ASN A 920 -41.06 6.95 -37.34
N LYS A 921 -40.67 6.44 -36.17
CA LYS A 921 -41.04 7.01 -34.87
C LYS A 921 -39.81 7.07 -33.95
N PRO A 922 -39.05 8.18 -33.97
CA PRO A 922 -37.87 8.32 -33.11
C PRO A 922 -38.28 8.39 -31.64
N PHE A 923 -37.41 7.87 -30.77
CA PHE A 923 -37.60 7.87 -29.31
C PHE A 923 -36.86 9.03 -28.63
N LEU A 924 -35.67 9.37 -29.14
CA LEU A 924 -34.90 10.55 -28.78
C LEU A 924 -35.17 11.69 -29.76
N PRO A 925 -35.17 12.96 -29.31
CA PRO A 925 -34.84 13.41 -27.95
C PRO A 925 -35.95 13.13 -26.92
N LEU A 926 -35.55 12.88 -25.68
CA LEU A 926 -36.46 12.67 -24.55
C LEU A 926 -37.16 13.99 -24.15
N ASP A 927 -38.40 13.91 -23.67
CA ASP A 927 -39.14 15.08 -23.17
C ASP A 927 -38.67 15.49 -21.77
N LYS A 928 -37.99 16.64 -21.66
CA LYS A 928 -37.55 17.22 -20.38
C LYS A 928 -38.71 17.47 -19.40
N ASN A 929 -39.94 17.63 -19.88
CA ASN A 929 -41.13 17.98 -19.09
C ASN A 929 -41.99 16.78 -18.70
N ALA A 930 -41.49 15.54 -18.90
CA ALA A 930 -42.17 14.34 -18.46
C ALA A 930 -42.52 14.43 -16.97
N LYS A 931 -43.71 13.96 -16.57
CA LYS A 931 -44.13 14.06 -15.16
C LYS A 931 -43.26 13.22 -14.23
N LYS A 932 -42.92 12.00 -14.67
CA LYS A 932 -42.21 11.02 -13.86
C LYS A 932 -41.35 10.12 -14.74
N ILE A 933 -40.09 9.93 -14.38
CA ILE A 933 -39.10 9.14 -15.13
C ILE A 933 -38.35 8.18 -14.21
N LEU A 934 -37.87 7.08 -14.77
CA LEU A 934 -37.00 6.13 -14.09
C LEU A 934 -35.56 6.33 -14.55
N VAL A 935 -34.61 6.39 -13.63
CA VAL A 935 -33.18 6.23 -13.90
C VAL A 935 -32.72 4.96 -13.19
N ALA A 936 -32.06 4.05 -13.91
CA ALA A 936 -31.66 2.76 -13.38
C ALA A 936 -30.31 2.29 -13.91
N GLY A 937 -29.81 1.20 -13.32
CA GLY A 937 -28.58 0.54 -13.74
C GLY A 937 -27.34 0.99 -12.94
N THR A 938 -26.36 0.08 -12.91
CA THR A 938 -25.13 0.19 -12.09
C THR A 938 -24.22 1.36 -12.45
N HIS A 939 -24.41 1.96 -13.63
CA HIS A 939 -23.57 3.04 -14.13
C HIS A 939 -24.24 4.42 -14.03
N ALA A 940 -25.51 4.49 -13.63
CA ALA A 940 -26.24 5.76 -13.63
C ALA A 940 -25.72 6.75 -12.59
N ASP A 941 -25.35 6.31 -11.38
CA ASP A 941 -24.79 7.17 -10.31
C ASP A 941 -23.39 6.74 -9.87
N ASN A 942 -22.55 6.34 -10.83
CA ASN A 942 -21.20 5.84 -10.55
C ASN A 942 -20.15 6.56 -11.40
N LEU A 943 -19.55 7.61 -10.83
CA LEU A 943 -18.54 8.43 -11.50
C LEU A 943 -17.31 7.63 -11.91
N GLY A 944 -16.86 6.70 -11.06
CA GLY A 944 -15.72 5.85 -11.33
C GLY A 944 -15.94 4.93 -12.52
N TYR A 945 -17.15 4.37 -12.67
CA TYR A 945 -17.48 3.49 -13.79
C TYR A 945 -17.56 4.24 -15.13
N GLN A 946 -18.10 5.46 -15.15
CA GLN A 946 -18.08 6.27 -16.38
C GLN A 946 -16.67 6.80 -16.74
N CYS A 947 -15.73 6.85 -15.79
CA CYS A 947 -14.33 7.19 -16.09
C CYS A 947 -13.51 5.97 -16.57
N GLY A 948 -13.80 4.78 -16.03
CA GLY A 948 -13.07 3.55 -16.38
C GLY A 948 -11.66 3.47 -15.79
N GLY A 949 -10.81 2.65 -16.41
CA GLY A 949 -9.42 2.44 -16.00
C GLY A 949 -8.59 3.73 -16.06
N TRP A 950 -7.40 3.69 -15.45
CA TRP A 950 -6.50 4.85 -15.38
C TRP A 950 -7.16 6.11 -14.80
N THR A 951 -7.99 5.98 -13.77
CA THR A 951 -8.62 7.13 -13.11
C THR A 951 -8.46 7.00 -11.60
N ILE A 952 -7.65 7.89 -11.00
CA ILE A 952 -7.17 7.89 -9.61
C ILE A 952 -6.34 6.64 -9.24
N ALA A 953 -6.84 5.44 -9.51
CA ALA A 953 -6.13 4.17 -9.40
C ALA A 953 -5.82 3.58 -10.79
N TRP A 954 -4.85 2.66 -10.84
CA TRP A 954 -4.45 1.97 -12.08
C TRP A 954 -5.62 1.30 -12.80
N TYR A 955 -6.35 0.42 -12.10
CA TYR A 955 -7.53 -0.26 -12.66
C TYR A 955 -8.80 0.59 -12.64
N GLY A 956 -8.75 1.81 -12.11
CA GLY A 956 -9.93 2.59 -11.73
C GLY A 956 -10.59 2.07 -10.45
N LEU A 957 -11.66 2.74 -10.04
CA LEU A 957 -12.43 2.47 -8.82
C LEU A 957 -13.92 2.68 -9.10
N GLY A 958 -14.80 2.11 -8.28
CA GLY A 958 -16.25 2.41 -8.30
C GLY A 958 -16.61 3.56 -7.34
N GLY A 959 -17.76 4.19 -7.57
CA GLY A 959 -18.31 5.27 -6.74
C GLY A 959 -17.83 6.66 -7.16
N ARG A 960 -17.86 7.61 -6.21
CA ARG A 960 -17.47 9.02 -6.44
C ARG A 960 -16.00 9.23 -6.08
N ILE A 961 -15.12 8.91 -7.04
CA ILE A 961 -13.67 8.81 -6.83
C ILE A 961 -12.93 10.14 -7.03
N THR A 962 -13.56 11.12 -7.67
CA THR A 962 -13.03 12.47 -7.95
C THR A 962 -14.19 13.46 -8.08
N ILE A 963 -13.91 14.70 -8.50
CA ILE A 963 -14.92 15.74 -8.76
C ILE A 963 -15.43 15.59 -10.21
N GLY A 964 -16.74 15.38 -10.35
CA GLY A 964 -17.43 15.27 -11.64
C GLY A 964 -18.94 15.11 -11.46
N THR A 965 -19.66 15.00 -12.57
CA THR A 965 -21.12 14.86 -12.64
C THR A 965 -21.46 13.47 -13.17
N THR A 966 -22.24 12.70 -12.40
CA THR A 966 -22.73 11.38 -12.84
C THR A 966 -23.85 11.53 -13.88
N ILE A 967 -24.22 10.45 -14.58
CA ILE A 967 -25.36 10.45 -15.50
C ILE A 967 -26.64 10.85 -14.76
N LEU A 968 -26.87 10.35 -13.54
CA LEU A 968 -28.01 10.71 -12.70
C LEU A 968 -28.00 12.19 -12.31
N ASP A 969 -26.85 12.73 -11.90
CA ASP A 969 -26.72 14.15 -11.57
C ASP A 969 -27.01 15.04 -12.79
N ALA A 970 -26.50 14.66 -13.95
CA ALA A 970 -26.74 15.34 -15.22
C ALA A 970 -28.22 15.32 -15.60
N VAL A 971 -28.89 14.15 -15.47
CA VAL A 971 -30.33 14.02 -15.75
C VAL A 971 -31.15 14.89 -14.80
N ARG A 972 -30.85 14.88 -13.50
CA ARG A 972 -31.48 15.75 -12.50
C ARG A 972 -31.38 17.23 -12.89
N LYS A 973 -30.18 17.66 -13.32
CA LYS A 973 -29.92 19.03 -13.75
C LYS A 973 -30.68 19.38 -15.03
N ALA A 974 -30.80 18.46 -15.98
CA ALA A 974 -31.41 18.70 -17.29
C ALA A 974 -32.94 18.81 -17.24
N VAL A 975 -33.63 17.98 -16.46
CA VAL A 975 -35.11 17.98 -16.37
C VAL A 975 -35.65 18.97 -15.33
N GLY A 976 -34.84 19.34 -14.34
CA GLY A 976 -35.21 20.29 -13.28
C GLY A 976 -36.19 19.71 -12.25
N GLU A 977 -36.69 20.57 -11.36
CA GLU A 977 -37.46 20.15 -10.16
C GLU A 977 -38.91 19.72 -10.44
N LYS A 978 -39.44 19.98 -11.64
CA LYS A 978 -40.84 19.67 -11.98
C LYS A 978 -41.07 18.21 -12.37
N THR A 979 -40.01 17.52 -12.76
CA THR A 979 -40.04 16.12 -13.19
C THR A 979 -39.66 15.22 -12.02
N GLU A 980 -40.54 14.30 -11.63
CA GLU A 980 -40.24 13.33 -10.59
C GLU A 980 -39.24 12.28 -11.12
N ILE A 981 -38.10 12.13 -10.45
CA ILE A 981 -37.08 11.14 -10.80
C ILE A 981 -37.04 10.06 -9.74
N VAL A 982 -37.35 8.83 -10.15
CA VAL A 982 -37.10 7.63 -9.34
C VAL A 982 -35.77 7.06 -9.78
N PHE A 983 -34.84 6.90 -8.83
CA PHE A 983 -33.57 6.23 -9.07
C PHE A 983 -33.53 4.90 -8.31
N GLU A 984 -33.37 3.81 -9.04
CA GLU A 984 -33.12 2.47 -8.49
C GLU A 984 -32.03 1.79 -9.30
N GLU A 985 -30.88 1.51 -8.68
CA GLU A 985 -29.76 0.83 -9.36
C GLU A 985 -30.19 -0.52 -9.94
N TYR A 986 -30.94 -1.30 -9.15
CA TYR A 986 -31.56 -2.56 -9.53
C TYR A 986 -33.07 -2.47 -9.29
N PRO A 987 -33.86 -2.11 -10.32
CA PRO A 987 -35.29 -1.88 -10.15
C PRO A 987 -36.05 -3.16 -9.83
N SER A 988 -36.96 -3.10 -8.86
CA SER A 988 -37.79 -4.26 -8.49
C SER A 988 -39.02 -4.40 -9.41
N PRO A 989 -39.59 -5.61 -9.57
CA PRO A 989 -40.85 -5.78 -10.29
C PRO A 989 -42.01 -4.95 -9.71
N GLU A 990 -42.00 -4.69 -8.41
CA GLU A 990 -42.99 -3.84 -7.73
C GLU A 990 -42.87 -2.38 -8.18
N THR A 991 -41.66 -1.82 -8.22
CA THR A 991 -41.42 -0.46 -8.72
C THR A 991 -41.90 -0.30 -10.16
N LEU A 992 -41.67 -1.31 -11.00
CA LEU A 992 -42.06 -1.30 -12.41
C LEU A 992 -43.55 -1.59 -12.66
N SER A 993 -44.29 -2.13 -11.68
CA SER A 993 -45.72 -2.45 -11.81
C SER A 993 -46.65 -1.42 -11.16
N GLY A 994 -46.14 -0.62 -10.23
CA GLY A 994 -46.91 0.38 -9.47
C GLY A 994 -46.78 1.84 -9.94
N HIS A 995 -45.96 2.14 -10.96
CA HIS A 995 -45.64 3.50 -11.36
C HIS A 995 -45.78 3.74 -12.88
N ASP A 996 -46.46 4.83 -13.25
CA ASP A 996 -46.64 5.28 -14.63
C ASP A 996 -45.45 6.15 -15.08
N PHE A 997 -44.33 5.49 -15.43
CA PHE A 997 -43.13 6.16 -15.94
C PHE A 997 -43.29 6.54 -17.40
N SER A 998 -42.99 7.80 -17.76
CA SER A 998 -43.01 8.24 -19.16
C SER A 998 -41.92 7.57 -19.99
N TYR A 999 -40.74 7.37 -19.41
CA TYR A 999 -39.62 6.61 -19.97
C TYR A 999 -38.61 6.24 -18.87
N ALA A 1000 -37.68 5.35 -19.22
CA ALA A 1000 -36.55 4.95 -18.40
C ALA A 1000 -35.22 5.26 -19.08
N ILE A 1001 -34.23 5.71 -18.30
CA ILE A 1001 -32.82 5.82 -18.70
C ILE A 1001 -32.05 4.75 -17.93
N VAL A 1002 -31.55 3.74 -18.62
CA VAL A 1002 -30.84 2.61 -18.03
C VAL A 1002 -29.38 2.66 -18.44
N ALA A 1003 -28.49 2.97 -17.49
CA ALA A 1003 -27.04 3.01 -17.72
C ALA A 1003 -26.36 1.76 -17.13
N VAL A 1004 -25.77 0.95 -18.02
CA VAL A 1004 -25.08 -0.31 -17.68
C VAL A 1004 -23.78 -0.42 -18.47
N GLY A 1005 -22.88 -1.32 -18.09
CA GLY A 1005 -21.55 -1.30 -18.68
C GLY A 1005 -20.52 -2.19 -18.01
N GLU A 1006 -19.28 -2.05 -18.48
CA GLU A 1006 -18.11 -2.69 -17.87
C GLU A 1006 -17.66 -1.94 -16.61
N SER A 1007 -17.32 -2.67 -15.55
CA SER A 1007 -16.53 -2.10 -14.45
C SER A 1007 -15.16 -1.62 -14.96
N PRO A 1008 -14.50 -0.65 -14.32
CA PRO A 1008 -13.14 -0.23 -14.67
C PRO A 1008 -12.14 -1.40 -14.73
N TYR A 1009 -11.26 -1.38 -15.74
CA TYR A 1009 -10.16 -2.32 -15.93
C TYR A 1009 -8.98 -1.64 -16.64
N ALA A 1010 -7.79 -2.22 -16.54
CA ALA A 1010 -6.63 -1.82 -17.32
C ALA A 1010 -5.76 -3.03 -17.67
N GLU A 1011 -5.16 -3.01 -18.86
CA GLU A 1011 -4.22 -4.03 -19.32
C GLU A 1011 -4.81 -5.45 -19.27
N PHE A 1012 -4.02 -6.44 -18.84
CA PHE A 1012 -4.41 -7.85 -18.81
C PHE A 1012 -5.65 -8.15 -17.95
N THR A 1013 -6.00 -7.29 -16.99
CA THR A 1013 -7.24 -7.47 -16.19
C THR A 1013 -8.50 -7.22 -17.02
N GLY A 1014 -8.36 -6.49 -18.13
CA GLY A 1014 -9.43 -6.25 -19.09
C GLY A 1014 -9.48 -7.25 -20.24
N ASP A 1015 -8.55 -8.19 -20.35
CA ASP A 1015 -8.61 -9.20 -21.42
C ASP A 1015 -9.86 -10.07 -21.21
N ASN A 1016 -10.76 -10.07 -22.19
CA ASN A 1016 -12.06 -10.72 -22.04
C ASN A 1016 -12.48 -11.41 -23.33
N ALA A 1017 -12.61 -12.73 -23.27
CA ALA A 1017 -12.98 -13.56 -24.41
C ALA A 1017 -14.50 -13.68 -24.64
N GLU A 1018 -15.33 -13.16 -23.73
CA GLU A 1018 -16.80 -13.25 -23.81
C GLU A 1018 -17.47 -11.94 -24.20
N LEU A 1019 -16.89 -10.79 -23.81
CA LEU A 1019 -17.37 -9.44 -24.17
C LEU A 1019 -18.87 -9.20 -23.95
N VAL A 1020 -19.45 -9.79 -22.91
CA VAL A 1020 -20.86 -9.58 -22.53
C VAL A 1020 -21.01 -8.40 -21.56
N ILE A 1021 -22.19 -7.76 -21.52
CA ILE A 1021 -22.51 -6.72 -20.54
C ILE A 1021 -22.54 -7.34 -19.12
N PRO A 1022 -21.64 -6.96 -18.20
CA PRO A 1022 -21.50 -7.60 -16.89
C PRO A 1022 -22.47 -7.03 -15.84
N MET A 1023 -22.27 -7.42 -14.57
CA MET A 1023 -22.94 -6.85 -13.39
C MET A 1023 -24.48 -6.97 -13.38
N GLY A 1024 -25.02 -8.00 -14.05
CA GLY A 1024 -26.47 -8.15 -14.23
C GLY A 1024 -27.09 -7.09 -15.15
N GLY A 1025 -26.29 -6.30 -15.87
CA GLY A 1025 -26.78 -5.22 -16.72
C GLY A 1025 -27.73 -5.68 -17.82
N ARG A 1026 -27.52 -6.90 -18.34
CA ARG A 1026 -28.44 -7.57 -19.29
C ARG A 1026 -29.81 -7.84 -18.67
N ASP A 1027 -29.82 -8.30 -17.43
CA ASP A 1027 -31.04 -8.61 -16.70
C ASP A 1027 -31.81 -7.33 -16.38
N ILE A 1028 -31.12 -6.25 -15.98
CA ILE A 1028 -31.72 -4.93 -15.74
C ILE A 1028 -32.33 -4.40 -17.04
N LEU A 1029 -31.58 -4.40 -18.15
CA LEU A 1029 -32.07 -3.93 -19.44
C LEU A 1029 -33.31 -4.71 -19.89
N SER A 1030 -33.26 -6.04 -19.81
CA SER A 1030 -34.39 -6.90 -20.16
C SER A 1030 -35.61 -6.61 -19.29
N LEU A 1031 -35.43 -6.51 -17.97
CA LEU A 1031 -36.50 -6.28 -16.99
C LEU A 1031 -37.20 -4.94 -17.16
N VAL A 1032 -36.45 -3.87 -17.45
CA VAL A 1032 -36.98 -2.50 -17.57
C VAL A 1032 -37.61 -2.29 -18.96
N SER A 1033 -36.92 -2.71 -20.03
CA SER A 1033 -37.41 -2.54 -21.41
C SER A 1033 -38.68 -3.35 -21.72
N ASP A 1034 -38.98 -4.38 -20.92
CA ASP A 1034 -40.23 -5.13 -20.98
C ASP A 1034 -41.46 -4.33 -20.51
N ARG A 1035 -41.26 -3.26 -19.73
CA ARG A 1035 -42.36 -2.56 -19.03
C ARG A 1035 -42.40 -1.07 -19.29
N VAL A 1036 -41.25 -0.44 -19.53
CA VAL A 1036 -41.12 1.01 -19.68
C VAL A 1036 -40.37 1.32 -20.97
N PRO A 1037 -40.79 2.32 -21.77
CA PRO A 1037 -40.02 2.80 -22.91
C PRO A 1037 -38.60 3.19 -22.47
N THR A 1038 -37.56 2.58 -23.05
CA THR A 1038 -36.22 2.58 -22.46
C THR A 1038 -35.15 3.12 -23.41
N LEU A 1039 -34.38 4.09 -22.92
CA LEU A 1039 -33.07 4.45 -23.43
C LEU A 1039 -32.01 3.62 -22.69
N ALA A 1040 -31.29 2.77 -23.41
CA ALA A 1040 -30.11 2.07 -22.92
C ALA A 1040 -28.85 2.89 -23.20
N ILE A 1041 -28.06 3.15 -22.17
CA ILE A 1041 -26.74 3.77 -22.28
C ILE A 1041 -25.70 2.71 -21.88
N VAL A 1042 -24.87 2.30 -22.85
CA VAL A 1042 -23.80 1.32 -22.63
C VAL A 1042 -22.48 2.06 -22.40
N VAL A 1043 -21.97 1.98 -21.19
CA VAL A 1043 -20.66 2.52 -20.77
C VAL A 1043 -19.63 1.40 -20.88
N SER A 1044 -18.73 1.46 -21.85
CA SER A 1044 -17.79 0.38 -22.11
C SER A 1044 -16.50 0.88 -22.76
N GLY A 1045 -15.40 0.15 -22.58
CA GLY A 1045 -14.15 0.47 -23.25
C GLY A 1045 -14.10 0.04 -24.72
N ARG A 1046 -15.14 -0.64 -25.20
CA ARG A 1046 -15.15 -1.40 -26.46
C ARG A 1046 -16.56 -1.88 -26.80
N PRO A 1047 -16.81 -2.37 -28.03
CA PRO A 1047 -18.06 -3.05 -28.36
C PRO A 1047 -18.28 -4.29 -27.49
N LEU A 1048 -19.53 -4.49 -27.06
CA LEU A 1048 -19.98 -5.65 -26.29
C LEU A 1048 -21.10 -6.39 -27.03
N VAL A 1049 -21.31 -7.66 -26.68
CA VAL A 1049 -22.49 -8.42 -27.11
C VAL A 1049 -23.75 -7.71 -26.63
N VAL A 1050 -24.63 -7.38 -27.57
CA VAL A 1050 -25.98 -6.90 -27.29
C VAL A 1050 -26.94 -7.98 -27.78
N GLU A 1051 -27.60 -8.67 -26.86
CA GLU A 1051 -28.50 -9.77 -27.24
C GLU A 1051 -29.68 -9.29 -28.10
N PRO A 1052 -30.09 -10.03 -29.14
CA PRO A 1052 -31.17 -9.63 -30.04
C PRO A 1052 -32.47 -9.28 -29.30
N HIS A 1053 -32.86 -10.07 -28.30
CA HIS A 1053 -34.08 -9.82 -27.53
C HIS A 1053 -34.02 -8.52 -26.71
N ILE A 1054 -32.84 -8.09 -26.24
CA ILE A 1054 -32.67 -6.80 -25.57
C ILE A 1054 -32.73 -5.67 -26.60
N LEU A 1055 -32.04 -5.84 -27.73
CA LEU A 1055 -32.03 -4.85 -28.81
C LEU A 1055 -33.43 -4.62 -29.38
N GLU A 1056 -34.25 -5.66 -29.53
CA GLU A 1056 -35.65 -5.56 -30.00
C GLU A 1056 -36.53 -4.77 -29.01
N LYS A 1057 -36.39 -5.04 -27.71
CA LYS A 1057 -37.22 -4.43 -26.64
C LYS A 1057 -36.82 -3.00 -26.29
N THR A 1058 -35.55 -2.64 -26.46
CA THR A 1058 -35.04 -1.30 -26.15
C THR A 1058 -35.47 -0.29 -27.22
N ASP A 1059 -35.91 0.91 -26.83
CA ASP A 1059 -36.36 1.94 -27.76
C ASP A 1059 -35.18 2.72 -28.36
N ALA A 1060 -34.19 3.11 -27.55
CA ALA A 1060 -32.95 3.71 -28.05
C ALA A 1060 -31.70 3.13 -27.37
N LEU A 1061 -30.61 3.06 -28.11
CA LEU A 1061 -29.33 2.52 -27.63
C LEU A 1061 -28.20 3.52 -27.95
N VAL A 1062 -27.46 3.93 -26.93
CA VAL A 1062 -26.31 4.83 -27.05
C VAL A 1062 -25.06 4.12 -26.53
N ALA A 1063 -24.01 4.10 -27.34
CA ALA A 1063 -22.66 3.77 -26.88
C ALA A 1063 -22.01 5.03 -26.31
N ALA A 1064 -21.79 5.03 -25.00
CA ALA A 1064 -21.20 6.17 -24.28
C ALA A 1064 -19.68 6.06 -24.11
N TRP A 1065 -19.11 4.91 -24.45
CA TRP A 1065 -17.71 4.58 -24.21
C TRP A 1065 -17.35 4.73 -22.71
N LEU A 1066 -16.20 5.33 -22.40
CA LEU A 1066 -15.83 5.77 -21.06
C LEU A 1066 -15.74 7.31 -21.08
N PRO A 1067 -16.83 8.04 -20.79
CA PRO A 1067 -16.94 9.47 -21.05
C PRO A 1067 -16.15 10.38 -20.08
N GLY A 1068 -15.62 9.88 -18.97
CA GLY A 1068 -14.87 10.71 -18.01
C GLY A 1068 -15.78 11.47 -17.04
N THR A 1069 -15.36 12.65 -16.56
CA THR A 1069 -16.02 13.32 -15.41
C THR A 1069 -17.29 14.10 -15.74
N GLU A 1070 -17.56 14.40 -17.01
CA GLU A 1070 -18.57 15.39 -17.41
C GLU A 1070 -19.84 14.72 -17.98
N GLY A 1071 -20.63 14.08 -17.10
CA GLY A 1071 -21.89 13.42 -17.48
C GLY A 1071 -22.92 14.34 -18.15
N ASP A 1072 -22.80 15.66 -17.96
CA ASP A 1072 -23.63 16.67 -18.63
C ASP A 1072 -23.61 16.53 -20.17
N GLY A 1073 -22.49 16.07 -20.76
CA GLY A 1073 -22.37 15.90 -22.21
C GLY A 1073 -23.25 14.78 -22.76
N ILE A 1074 -23.71 13.84 -21.91
CA ILE A 1074 -24.70 12.82 -22.27
C ILE A 1074 -26.08 13.45 -22.35
N THR A 1075 -26.44 14.26 -21.35
CA THR A 1075 -27.75 14.93 -21.33
C THR A 1075 -27.93 15.98 -22.41
N ASP A 1076 -26.83 16.63 -22.81
CA ASP A 1076 -26.81 17.57 -23.94
C ASP A 1076 -27.38 16.96 -25.22
N VAL A 1077 -27.12 15.67 -25.49
CA VAL A 1077 -27.63 15.01 -26.69
C VAL A 1077 -28.96 14.33 -26.45
N ILE A 1078 -29.12 13.52 -25.40
CA ILE A 1078 -30.33 12.67 -25.28
C ILE A 1078 -31.62 13.48 -25.09
N PHE A 1079 -31.51 14.74 -24.66
CA PHE A 1079 -32.62 15.69 -24.55
C PHE A 1079 -32.69 16.73 -25.67
N GLY A 1080 -31.84 16.62 -26.69
CA GLY A 1080 -31.93 17.43 -27.92
C GLY A 1080 -31.37 18.85 -27.84
N ASP A 1081 -30.54 19.20 -26.84
CA ASP A 1081 -29.83 20.49 -26.84
C ASP A 1081 -28.76 20.52 -27.95
N HIS A 1082 -28.24 19.35 -28.30
CA HIS A 1082 -27.33 19.10 -29.41
C HIS A 1082 -27.67 17.79 -30.12
N ASP A 1083 -27.30 17.70 -31.39
CA ASP A 1083 -27.39 16.45 -32.15
C ASP A 1083 -26.20 15.50 -31.87
N PHE A 1084 -26.42 14.21 -32.07
CA PHE A 1084 -25.37 13.20 -32.08
C PHE A 1084 -24.41 13.42 -33.25
N LYS A 1085 -23.12 13.19 -33.00
CA LYS A 1085 -22.06 13.31 -34.03
C LYS A 1085 -21.09 12.14 -34.05
N GLY A 1086 -21.11 11.31 -33.00
CA GLY A 1086 -20.17 10.21 -32.86
C GLY A 1086 -20.42 9.15 -33.93
N GLN A 1087 -19.32 8.62 -34.47
CA GLN A 1087 -19.33 7.50 -35.40
C GLN A 1087 -18.47 6.37 -34.85
N LEU A 1088 -18.91 5.12 -34.98
CA LEU A 1088 -18.20 3.96 -34.47
C LEU A 1088 -16.73 3.95 -34.95
N PRO A 1089 -15.75 4.08 -34.04
CA PRO A 1089 -14.33 4.01 -34.38
C PRO A 1089 -13.81 2.56 -34.39
N VAL A 1090 -14.64 1.61 -33.96
CA VAL A 1090 -14.39 0.17 -33.93
C VAL A 1090 -15.67 -0.51 -34.39
N THR A 1091 -15.53 -1.58 -35.17
CA THR A 1091 -16.61 -2.42 -35.68
C THR A 1091 -17.38 -3.06 -34.52
N TRP A 1092 -18.71 -2.95 -34.51
CA TRP A 1092 -19.54 -3.66 -33.52
C TRP A 1092 -19.91 -5.04 -34.05
N PHE A 1093 -19.37 -6.10 -33.42
CA PHE A 1093 -19.61 -7.48 -33.83
C PHE A 1093 -21.01 -7.98 -33.40
N LYS A 1094 -21.56 -8.96 -34.12
CA LYS A 1094 -22.79 -9.67 -33.72
C LYS A 1094 -22.49 -10.73 -32.65
N GLU A 1095 -21.43 -11.49 -32.88
CA GLU A 1095 -20.99 -12.57 -32.00
C GLU A 1095 -19.46 -12.59 -31.89
N VAL A 1096 -18.94 -12.94 -30.72
CA VAL A 1096 -17.49 -12.96 -30.46
C VAL A 1096 -16.72 -13.92 -31.37
N LYS A 1097 -17.38 -14.96 -31.89
CA LYS A 1097 -16.78 -15.91 -32.85
C LYS A 1097 -16.33 -15.26 -34.16
N GLN A 1098 -16.85 -14.08 -34.49
CA GLN A 1098 -16.44 -13.31 -35.67
C GLN A 1098 -15.06 -12.65 -35.49
N LEU A 1099 -14.55 -12.54 -34.25
CA LEU A 1099 -13.33 -11.80 -33.98
C LEU A 1099 -12.04 -12.59 -34.28
N PRO A 1100 -11.01 -11.97 -34.88
CA PRO A 1100 -10.95 -10.54 -35.24
C PRO A 1100 -11.71 -10.24 -36.55
N MET A 1101 -12.51 -9.16 -36.55
CA MET A 1101 -13.23 -8.65 -37.72
C MET A 1101 -13.07 -7.15 -37.76
N ASN A 1102 -12.45 -6.64 -38.81
CA ASN A 1102 -12.11 -5.23 -38.95
C ASN A 1102 -12.50 -4.72 -40.35
N HIS A 1103 -12.77 -3.42 -40.44
CA HIS A 1103 -13.07 -2.77 -41.71
C HIS A 1103 -11.90 -2.91 -42.71
N GLY A 1104 -12.21 -3.26 -43.96
CA GLY A 1104 -11.27 -3.25 -45.08
C GLY A 1104 -10.30 -4.43 -45.19
N GLU A 1105 -10.33 -5.42 -44.27
CA GLU A 1105 -9.34 -6.50 -44.25
C GLU A 1105 -9.88 -7.94 -44.46
N ASN A 1106 -11.20 -8.15 -44.65
CA ASN A 1106 -11.79 -9.48 -44.91
C ASN A 1106 -12.89 -9.46 -45.98
N ASN A 1107 -13.05 -10.56 -46.74
CA ASN A 1107 -14.16 -10.74 -47.69
C ASN A 1107 -15.53 -10.99 -47.01
N GLU A 1108 -15.54 -11.39 -45.74
CA GLU A 1108 -16.74 -11.69 -44.94
C GLU A 1108 -16.90 -10.67 -43.80
N TYR A 1109 -17.12 -9.40 -44.14
CA TYR A 1109 -17.39 -8.33 -43.16
C TYR A 1109 -18.90 -8.27 -42.83
N ASP A 1110 -19.31 -8.90 -41.71
CA ASP A 1110 -20.72 -9.01 -41.28
C ASP A 1110 -20.98 -8.45 -39.86
N PRO A 1111 -20.84 -7.14 -39.65
CA PRO A 1111 -21.01 -6.51 -38.34
C PRO A 1111 -22.48 -6.38 -37.90
N LEU A 1112 -22.71 -6.21 -36.60
CA LEU A 1112 -24.01 -5.76 -36.07
C LEU A 1112 -24.22 -4.28 -36.41
N PHE A 1113 -23.18 -3.47 -36.15
CA PHE A 1113 -23.10 -2.08 -36.60
C PHE A 1113 -21.73 -1.87 -37.25
N PRO A 1114 -21.68 -1.46 -38.54
CA PRO A 1114 -20.43 -1.32 -39.25
C PRO A 1114 -19.57 -0.18 -38.69
N PHE A 1115 -18.26 -0.25 -38.95
CA PHE A 1115 -17.36 0.87 -38.71
C PHE A 1115 -17.90 2.14 -39.37
N GLY A 1116 -17.80 3.27 -38.67
CA GLY A 1116 -18.33 4.56 -39.13
C GLY A 1116 -19.84 4.74 -38.91
N PHE A 1117 -20.57 3.73 -38.44
CA PHE A 1117 -22.00 3.85 -38.14
C PHE A 1117 -22.26 4.82 -36.96
N GLY A 1118 -23.36 5.55 -37.04
CA GLY A 1118 -23.86 6.42 -35.97
C GLY A 1118 -25.06 7.19 -36.49
N LEU A 1119 -26.21 7.06 -35.83
CA LEU A 1119 -27.42 7.79 -36.19
C LEU A 1119 -27.34 9.25 -35.71
N THR A 1120 -28.08 10.11 -36.40
CA THR A 1120 -28.35 11.51 -36.05
C THR A 1120 -29.84 11.69 -35.76
N TYR A 1121 -30.26 12.88 -35.34
CA TYR A 1121 -31.69 13.21 -35.29
C TYR A 1121 -32.31 13.46 -36.66
N GLU A 1122 -31.51 13.91 -37.63
CA GLU A 1122 -31.91 14.06 -39.03
C GLU A 1122 -31.96 12.73 -39.79
#